data_AF-A0A1X1MRH4-F1
#
_entry.id   AF-A0A1X1MRH4-F1
#
_cell.length_a   1.000
_cell.length_b   1.000
_cell.length_c   1.000
_cell.angle_alpha   90.00
_cell.angle_beta   90.00
_cell.angle_gamma   90.00
#
_symmetry.space_group_name_H-M   'P 1'
#
loop_
_entity.id
_entity.type
_entity.pdbx_description
1 polymer ?
#
loop_
_entity_poly.entity_id
_entity_poly.type
_entity_poly.pdbx_seq_one_letter_code
_entity_poly.pdbx_strand_id
1 'polypeptide(L)'
;MKNTFKLSTIAIALFAATSAHSALYKIVEVNLEGQGNEAFGVAVTEIDGIENCFETTCTSLDVQTGNEIRNGTDGFPFKDEAPLAYDNRFHILDQDDLEYYCDRERGYNSCENWAISQWWGSNGFGGLRRERQAYYEGYTANAKGFVDTTEQMIDPLRSSAVNDSAPFIRGSNNVVITNFTSDGDVIGTTSSGYYDLGSNYGFGYRERAFVGNTILLPDQSDSLSEKMGRTMAFDSFELDTVTYVIGSASVESFEVDDGNKDYGGDLSNCRGATYPGERRECQHLAFATKPYIWALGFEAEEDAVEGAHISGWAHGEGERADRNDYTAMASARGAAIPTFGVYKDKPVLVGYNVVKPHNDNNYGMQAGIYYPSEDFSLTLSESVPSNQWQFQSISGATIYDSGENAYIYSNSRATGISNNLVAIGESKLRYKRALNGALANRLFWSDASASSPSANYFSNDIFFSGAGGKANSINNYNEVVGQVDAENAREDGGKQRRKRGFIYPLGDINNRAGDMAIKITDRRAIFNNKSWWLDDLTNGGEYSDANNAYRIIEAGAINDAGVISATAIKCVGGYDTTAHNSYCGGGTQTEQVVAVTLIPIAGATSASIVERSSDIAPVERQGAGLGAWLIGIFGIYIFRKRH
;
A
#
# COMPACT_ATOMS: atom_id res chain seq x y z
N MET A 1 -5.09 65.40 19.00
CA MET A 1 -3.90 65.25 18.14
C MET A 1 -4.10 64.01 17.29
N LYS A 2 -4.29 64.18 15.98
CA LYS A 2 -4.39 63.10 14.99
C LYS A 2 -3.00 62.89 14.41
N ASN A 3 -2.54 61.64 14.31
CA ASN A 3 -1.47 61.28 13.39
C ASN A 3 -1.99 60.22 12.42
N THR A 4 -2.20 60.68 11.20
CA THR A 4 -2.37 59.97 9.95
C THR A 4 -1.09 59.20 9.62
N PHE A 5 -1.19 57.88 9.43
CA PHE A 5 -0.10 57.08 8.85
C PHE A 5 -0.36 56.86 7.35
N LYS A 6 0.68 57.13 6.54
CA LYS A 6 0.65 57.18 5.08
C LYS A 6 0.82 55.79 4.46
N LEU A 7 -0.01 55.49 3.46
CA LEU A 7 0.19 54.39 2.51
C LEU A 7 1.45 54.65 1.67
N SER A 8 2.32 53.65 1.58
CA SER A 8 3.46 53.62 0.65
C SER A 8 3.34 52.38 -0.22
N THR A 9 2.97 52.63 -1.47
CA THR A 9 2.95 51.73 -2.61
C THR A 9 4.33 51.08 -2.80
N ILE A 10 4.43 49.74 -2.76
CA ILE A 10 5.60 49.01 -3.23
C ILE A 10 5.27 48.40 -4.58
N ALA A 11 6.12 48.72 -5.55
CA ALA A 11 6.04 48.31 -6.93
C ALA A 11 6.22 46.79 -7.06
N ILE A 12 5.25 46.13 -7.68
CA ILE A 12 5.38 44.76 -8.19
C ILE A 12 6.28 44.84 -9.42
N ALA A 13 7.53 44.43 -9.28
CA ALA A 13 8.40 44.16 -10.42
C ALA A 13 8.09 42.74 -10.91
N LEU A 14 7.44 42.62 -12.08
CA LEU A 14 7.44 41.39 -12.86
C LEU A 14 8.89 41.06 -13.22
N PHE A 15 9.50 40.13 -12.50
CA PHE A 15 10.63 39.37 -13.02
C PHE A 15 10.07 38.23 -13.86
N ALA A 16 9.93 38.46 -15.16
CA ALA A 16 10.04 37.41 -16.14
C ALA A 16 11.52 37.00 -16.20
N ALA A 17 11.94 36.14 -15.28
CA ALA A 17 13.16 35.36 -15.42
C ALA A 17 12.73 33.97 -15.86
N THR A 18 12.92 33.65 -17.14
CA THR A 18 12.97 32.27 -17.60
C THR A 18 14.21 31.65 -16.99
N SER A 19 14.16 31.23 -15.73
CA SER A 19 14.99 30.13 -15.28
C SER A 19 14.65 28.96 -16.18
N ALA A 20 15.64 28.48 -16.92
CA ALA A 20 15.54 27.25 -17.68
C ALA A 20 15.40 26.10 -16.67
N HIS A 21 14.22 25.94 -16.08
CA HIS A 21 13.88 24.78 -15.26
C HIS A 21 13.79 23.61 -16.21
N SER A 22 14.73 22.69 -16.04
CA SER A 22 14.71 21.40 -16.69
C SER A 22 14.73 20.39 -15.53
N ALA A 23 13.87 19.37 -15.61
CA ALA A 23 13.18 18.63 -14.53
C ALA A 23 11.90 19.30 -13.98
N LEU A 24 10.87 18.49 -13.71
CA LEU A 24 9.64 18.89 -13.00
C LEU A 24 9.76 18.71 -11.48
N TYR A 25 10.55 17.73 -11.04
CA TYR A 25 10.73 17.39 -9.63
C TYR A 25 12.21 17.43 -9.23
N LYS A 26 12.47 17.89 -8.01
CA LYS A 26 13.72 17.63 -7.28
C LYS A 26 13.53 16.40 -6.39
N ILE A 27 14.56 15.56 -6.28
CA ILE A 27 14.56 14.40 -5.39
C ILE A 27 15.28 14.78 -4.09
N VAL A 28 14.65 14.51 -2.96
CA VAL A 28 15.25 14.60 -1.62
C VAL A 28 15.21 13.23 -0.98
N GLU A 29 16.37 12.67 -0.62
CA GLU A 29 16.44 11.40 0.09
C GLU A 29 16.12 11.56 1.57
N VAL A 30 15.33 10.64 2.13
CA VAL A 30 15.09 10.56 3.57
C VAL A 30 16.23 9.73 4.19
N ASN A 31 17.06 10.37 5.02
CA ASN A 31 18.23 9.72 5.58
C ASN A 31 17.87 8.75 6.72
N LEU A 32 17.77 7.46 6.36
CA LEU A 32 17.58 6.34 7.28
C LEU A 32 18.82 5.44 7.35
N GLU A 33 20.00 6.00 7.09
CA GLU A 33 21.25 5.23 7.11
C GLU A 33 21.46 4.52 8.45
N GLY A 34 21.82 3.23 8.38
CA GLY A 34 22.08 2.40 9.56
C GLY A 34 20.84 1.83 10.24
N GLN A 35 19.62 2.17 9.79
CA GLN A 35 18.38 1.63 10.37
C GLN A 35 17.99 0.25 9.80
N GLY A 36 18.50 -0.11 8.62
CA GLY A 36 18.33 -1.42 8.01
C GLY A 36 18.91 -1.48 6.60
N ASN A 37 18.48 -2.47 5.82
CA ASN A 37 19.05 -2.74 4.50
C ASN A 37 18.33 -2.00 3.36
N GLU A 38 17.02 -1.81 3.48
CA GLU A 38 16.17 -1.23 2.44
C GLU A 38 15.18 -0.23 3.05
N ALA A 39 15.09 0.97 2.48
CA ALA A 39 14.14 2.00 2.91
C ALA A 39 13.10 2.28 1.82
N PHE A 40 11.84 2.41 2.21
CA PHE A 40 10.69 2.61 1.32
C PHE A 40 9.90 3.83 1.75
N GLY A 41 9.65 4.76 0.82
CA GLY A 41 8.72 5.88 1.05
C GLY A 41 7.29 5.46 0.70
N VAL A 42 6.37 5.59 1.67
CA VAL A 42 5.02 5.00 1.57
C VAL A 42 3.88 5.99 1.78
N ALA A 43 4.06 7.05 2.58
CA ALA A 43 3.03 8.04 2.86
C ALA A 43 3.60 9.46 2.87
N VAL A 44 2.75 10.48 2.69
CA VAL A 44 3.10 11.90 2.77
C VAL A 44 1.90 12.69 3.30
N THR A 45 2.13 13.67 4.16
CA THR A 45 1.08 14.55 4.69
C THR A 45 0.65 15.61 3.66
N GLU A 46 -0.54 16.19 3.86
CA GLU A 46 -0.89 17.45 3.21
C GLU A 46 -0.01 18.62 3.71
N ILE A 47 -0.04 19.74 2.99
CA ILE A 47 0.68 20.97 3.35
C ILE A 47 -0.33 22.06 3.72
N ASP A 48 -0.29 22.51 4.96
CA ASP A 48 -1.15 23.58 5.45
C ASP A 48 -1.02 24.86 4.62
N GLY A 49 -2.13 25.25 3.98
CA GLY A 49 -2.22 26.48 3.21
C GLY A 49 -1.52 26.48 1.84
N ILE A 50 -0.98 25.34 1.38
CA ILE A 50 -0.38 25.21 0.04
C ILE A 50 -1.09 24.13 -0.76
N GLU A 51 -1.89 24.57 -1.75
CA GLU A 51 -2.63 23.66 -2.62
C GLU A 51 -1.83 23.16 -3.85
N ASN A 52 -0.74 23.83 -4.23
CA ASN A 52 0.02 23.51 -5.45
C ASN A 52 1.49 23.96 -5.38
N CYS A 53 2.41 23.00 -5.27
CA CYS A 53 3.86 23.25 -5.26
C CYS A 53 4.47 23.54 -6.65
N PHE A 54 3.71 23.39 -7.74
CA PHE A 54 4.14 23.89 -9.06
C PHE A 54 3.96 25.41 -9.19
N GLU A 55 3.13 26.03 -8.35
CA GLU A 55 2.93 27.48 -8.33
C GLU A 55 3.64 28.15 -7.14
N THR A 56 3.70 27.46 -6.00
CA THR A 56 4.33 27.93 -4.77
C THR A 56 5.59 27.13 -4.48
N THR A 57 6.66 27.78 -4.02
CA THR A 57 7.90 27.05 -3.68
C THR A 57 7.69 26.20 -2.43
N CYS A 58 7.95 24.90 -2.56
CA CYS A 58 7.94 23.93 -1.46
C CYS A 58 9.32 23.32 -1.21
N THR A 59 9.49 22.80 0.00
CA THR A 59 10.69 22.18 0.54
C THR A 59 10.33 20.89 1.27
N SER A 60 11.33 20.07 1.58
CA SER A 60 11.12 18.83 2.34
C SER A 60 10.77 19.07 3.81
N LEU A 61 10.82 20.32 4.28
CA LEU A 61 10.43 20.69 5.65
C LEU A 61 8.95 21.05 5.75
N ASP A 62 8.26 21.20 4.61
CA ASP A 62 6.84 21.56 4.57
C ASP A 62 5.92 20.33 4.65
N VAL A 63 6.49 19.11 4.59
CA VAL A 63 5.77 17.84 4.65
C VAL A 63 6.43 16.89 5.63
N GLN A 64 5.64 15.97 6.19
CA GLN A 64 6.14 14.75 6.81
C GLN A 64 5.98 13.57 5.85
N THR A 65 6.87 12.60 5.96
CA THR A 65 6.85 11.38 5.17
C THR A 65 6.76 10.14 6.05
N GLY A 66 5.90 9.21 5.66
CA GLY A 66 5.85 7.88 6.23
C GLY A 66 6.82 6.98 5.48
N ASN A 67 7.73 6.35 6.21
CA ASN A 67 8.80 5.53 5.66
C ASN A 67 8.87 4.17 6.36
N GLU A 68 9.38 3.17 5.66
CA GLU A 68 9.52 1.82 6.18
C GLU A 68 10.92 1.30 5.92
N ILE A 69 11.51 0.66 6.92
CA ILE A 69 12.72 -0.13 6.77
C ILE A 69 12.34 -1.60 6.70
N ARG A 70 12.86 -2.30 5.68
CA ARG A 70 12.75 -3.75 5.54
C ARG A 70 14.11 -4.43 5.63
N ASN A 71 14.13 -5.55 6.34
CA ASN A 71 15.27 -6.45 6.41
C ASN A 71 14.86 -7.83 5.90
N GLY A 72 15.03 -8.05 4.60
CA GLY A 72 14.59 -9.27 3.92
C GLY A 72 13.10 -9.22 3.53
N THR A 73 12.59 -10.33 3.00
CA THR A 73 11.20 -10.42 2.54
C THR A 73 10.22 -10.44 3.72
N ASP A 74 9.00 -9.98 3.49
CA ASP A 74 7.94 -10.06 4.50
C ASP A 74 7.47 -11.50 4.73
N GLY A 75 7.66 -12.40 3.75
CA GLY A 75 6.94 -13.67 3.68
C GLY A 75 5.47 -13.38 3.35
N PHE A 76 4.72 -12.90 4.35
CA PHE A 76 3.36 -12.40 4.19
C PHE A 76 3.29 -10.88 4.37
N PRO A 77 2.76 -10.14 3.38
CA PRO A 77 2.61 -8.69 3.49
C PRO A 77 1.78 -8.29 4.72
N PHE A 78 2.19 -7.22 5.40
CA PHE A 78 1.49 -6.67 6.57
C PHE A 78 0.30 -5.75 6.24
N LYS A 79 0.04 -5.54 4.94
CA LYS A 79 -1.00 -4.64 4.42
C LYS A 79 -2.08 -5.38 3.61
N ASP A 80 -2.05 -6.71 3.67
CA ASP A 80 -3.00 -7.60 3.01
C ASP A 80 -3.70 -8.49 4.04
N GLU A 81 -5.03 -8.43 4.10
CA GLU A 81 -5.80 -9.23 5.06
C GLU A 81 -5.63 -10.72 4.78
N ALA A 82 -5.72 -11.11 3.50
CA ALA A 82 -5.38 -12.47 3.04
C ALA A 82 -3.91 -12.52 2.57
N PRO A 83 -3.13 -13.55 2.92
CA PRO A 83 -1.77 -13.72 2.43
C PRO A 83 -1.67 -13.53 0.92
N LEU A 84 -0.75 -12.64 0.51
CA LEU A 84 -0.47 -12.31 -0.89
C LEU A 84 -1.70 -11.79 -1.66
N ALA A 85 -2.67 -11.22 -0.93
CA ALA A 85 -4.00 -10.81 -1.40
C ALA A 85 -4.77 -11.93 -2.12
N TYR A 86 -4.44 -13.19 -1.83
CA TYR A 86 -4.94 -14.35 -2.59
C TYR A 86 -5.51 -15.43 -1.68
N ASP A 87 -4.75 -15.84 -0.67
CA ASP A 87 -5.04 -17.05 0.08
C ASP A 87 -6.03 -16.79 1.21
N ASN A 88 -7.29 -16.59 0.87
CA ASN A 88 -8.38 -16.53 1.84
C ASN A 88 -8.81 -17.93 2.35
N ARG A 89 -8.04 -18.98 2.05
CA ARG A 89 -8.16 -20.29 2.71
C ARG A 89 -7.13 -20.44 3.84
N PHE A 90 -6.05 -19.66 3.80
CA PHE A 90 -4.91 -19.74 4.71
C PHE A 90 -4.18 -21.09 4.64
N HIS A 91 -4.02 -21.61 3.44
CA HIS A 91 -3.32 -22.87 3.16
C HIS A 91 -1.86 -22.68 2.75
N ILE A 92 -1.37 -21.44 2.59
CA ILE A 92 0.05 -21.19 2.39
C ILE A 92 0.75 -21.34 3.75
N LEU A 93 1.34 -22.51 3.98
CA LEU A 93 1.96 -22.85 5.26
C LEU A 93 3.47 -22.98 5.15
N ASP A 94 3.99 -23.35 3.97
CA ASP A 94 5.41 -23.61 3.75
C ASP A 94 5.97 -23.05 2.42
N GLN A 95 7.20 -23.45 2.10
CA GLN A 95 7.91 -23.04 0.88
C GLN A 95 7.26 -23.60 -0.39
N ASP A 96 6.76 -24.83 -0.36
CA ASP A 96 6.17 -25.49 -1.53
C ASP A 96 4.84 -24.82 -1.89
N ASP A 97 4.07 -24.38 -0.88
CA ASP A 97 2.85 -23.59 -1.10
C ASP A 97 3.15 -22.21 -1.71
N LEU A 98 4.25 -21.57 -1.29
CA LEU A 98 4.72 -20.32 -1.89
C LEU A 98 5.12 -20.53 -3.36
N GLU A 99 5.81 -21.62 -3.68
CA GLU A 99 6.16 -21.98 -5.06
C GLU A 99 4.90 -22.20 -5.89
N TYR A 100 3.92 -22.93 -5.36
CA TYR A 100 2.64 -23.14 -6.01
C TYR A 100 1.90 -21.83 -6.28
N TYR A 101 1.84 -20.93 -5.29
CA TYR A 101 1.29 -19.59 -5.49
C TYR A 101 2.01 -18.86 -6.63
N CYS A 102 3.34 -18.90 -6.65
CA CYS A 102 4.11 -18.27 -7.71
C CYS A 102 3.78 -18.86 -9.07
N ASP A 103 3.76 -20.18 -9.23
CA ASP A 103 3.44 -20.83 -10.50
C ASP A 103 2.05 -20.47 -11.02
N ARG A 104 1.07 -20.34 -10.11
CA ARG A 104 -0.33 -20.07 -10.47
C ARG A 104 -0.62 -18.61 -10.73
N GLU A 105 -0.08 -17.74 -9.89
CA GLU A 105 -0.47 -16.33 -9.84
C GLU A 105 0.61 -15.41 -10.43
N ARG A 106 1.88 -15.82 -10.48
CA ARG A 106 2.97 -15.01 -11.07
C ARG A 106 3.47 -15.58 -12.39
N GLY A 107 3.59 -16.90 -12.46
CA GLY A 107 4.01 -17.66 -13.64
C GLY A 107 5.51 -17.57 -13.93
N TYR A 108 6.37 -17.17 -12.99
CA TYR A 108 7.79 -17.02 -13.28
C TYR A 108 8.46 -18.37 -13.57
N ASN A 109 9.48 -18.40 -14.42
CA ASN A 109 10.31 -19.61 -14.60
C ASN A 109 11.25 -19.88 -13.40
N SER A 110 11.33 -18.94 -12.48
CA SER A 110 12.18 -18.97 -11.29
C SER A 110 11.36 -19.07 -10.01
N CYS A 111 10.18 -19.70 -10.06
CA CYS A 111 9.27 -19.75 -8.91
C CYS A 111 9.85 -20.48 -7.70
N GLU A 112 10.65 -21.53 -7.89
CA GLU A 112 11.46 -22.15 -6.82
C GLU A 112 12.34 -21.12 -6.10
N ASN A 113 13.13 -20.34 -6.85
CA ASN A 113 14.01 -19.31 -6.26
C ASN A 113 13.22 -18.18 -5.60
N TRP A 114 12.07 -17.81 -6.17
CA TRP A 114 11.17 -16.83 -5.57
C TRP A 114 10.63 -17.34 -4.23
N ALA A 115 10.18 -18.58 -4.17
CA ALA A 115 9.64 -19.21 -2.98
C ALA A 115 10.70 -19.37 -1.90
N ILE A 116 11.91 -19.81 -2.25
CA ILE A 116 13.08 -19.83 -1.33
C ILE A 116 13.31 -18.45 -0.73
N SER A 117 13.25 -17.39 -1.54
CA SER A 117 13.42 -16.01 -1.05
C SER A 117 12.28 -15.55 -0.13
N GLN A 118 11.03 -15.91 -0.42
CA GLN A 118 9.90 -15.59 0.45
C GLN A 118 9.92 -16.40 1.75
N TRP A 119 10.43 -17.63 1.72
CA TRP A 119 10.46 -18.51 2.87
C TRP A 119 11.63 -18.18 3.82
N TRP A 120 12.84 -18.06 3.29
CA TRP A 120 14.07 -17.84 4.08
C TRP A 120 14.43 -16.38 4.29
N GLY A 121 13.84 -15.47 3.52
CA GLY A 121 14.22 -14.06 3.55
C GLY A 121 15.61 -13.82 2.95
N SER A 122 16.36 -12.88 3.52
CA SER A 122 17.69 -12.47 3.04
C SER A 122 18.69 -12.40 4.20
N ASN A 123 19.83 -13.10 4.05
CA ASN A 123 20.93 -13.11 5.02
C ASN A 123 20.50 -13.39 6.48
N GLY A 124 19.46 -14.22 6.68
CA GLY A 124 18.91 -14.57 7.99
C GLY A 124 17.90 -13.56 8.56
N PHE A 125 17.46 -12.59 7.77
CA PHE A 125 16.40 -11.63 8.12
C PHE A 125 15.17 -11.82 7.23
N GLY A 126 13.99 -11.54 7.79
CA GLY A 126 12.71 -11.71 7.10
C GLY A 126 12.34 -13.17 6.82
N GLY A 127 11.42 -13.36 5.89
CA GLY A 127 10.94 -14.65 5.42
C GLY A 127 9.88 -15.29 6.31
N LEU A 128 8.94 -16.01 5.67
CA LEU A 128 7.82 -16.65 6.36
C LEU A 128 8.30 -17.66 7.41
N ARG A 129 9.41 -18.39 7.16
CA ARG A 129 9.97 -19.36 8.13
C ARG A 129 10.25 -18.70 9.47
N ARG A 130 10.74 -17.46 9.47
CA ARG A 130 11.15 -16.78 10.69
C ARG A 130 9.94 -16.50 11.58
N GLU A 131 8.82 -16.05 11.00
CA GLU A 131 7.55 -15.92 11.73
C GLU A 131 7.07 -17.30 12.23
N ARG A 132 7.17 -18.32 11.39
CA ARG A 132 6.75 -19.70 11.71
C ARG A 132 7.56 -20.38 12.83
N GLN A 133 8.84 -20.05 12.96
CA GLN A 133 9.74 -20.65 13.96
C GLN A 133 10.03 -19.73 15.15
N ALA A 134 9.48 -18.53 15.15
CA ALA A 134 9.71 -17.53 16.19
C ALA A 134 9.39 -18.02 17.60
N TYR A 135 8.41 -18.92 17.74
CA TYR A 135 8.06 -19.53 19.03
C TYR A 135 9.27 -20.22 19.70
N TYR A 136 10.18 -20.81 18.93
CA TYR A 136 11.38 -21.48 19.45
C TYR A 136 12.65 -20.64 19.30
N GLU A 137 12.78 -19.92 18.18
CA GLU A 137 14.01 -19.22 17.79
C GLU A 137 14.04 -17.76 18.26
N GLY A 138 12.91 -17.23 18.71
CA GLY A 138 12.71 -15.80 18.94
C GLY A 138 12.54 -15.04 17.63
N TYR A 139 12.28 -13.74 17.73
CA TYR A 139 12.03 -12.90 16.57
C TYR A 139 12.67 -11.53 16.73
N THR A 140 13.16 -10.99 15.62
CA THR A 140 13.55 -9.58 15.49
C THR A 140 12.77 -9.03 14.32
N ALA A 141 12.22 -7.84 14.49
CA ALA A 141 11.44 -7.17 13.47
C ALA A 141 12.17 -7.17 12.11
N ASN A 142 11.48 -7.60 11.06
CA ASN A 142 11.93 -7.40 9.69
C ASN A 142 11.37 -6.10 9.11
N ALA A 143 10.42 -5.46 9.79
CA ALA A 143 9.77 -4.23 9.37
C ALA A 143 9.76 -3.18 10.50
N LYS A 144 10.18 -1.96 10.19
CA LYS A 144 10.11 -0.81 11.12
C LYS A 144 9.51 0.39 10.40
N GLY A 145 8.60 1.09 11.05
CA GLY A 145 7.94 2.29 10.53
C GLY A 145 8.59 3.56 11.07
N PHE A 146 8.65 4.60 10.25
CA PHE A 146 9.25 5.88 10.57
C PHE A 146 8.36 7.02 10.07
N VAL A 147 8.24 8.08 10.87
CA VAL A 147 7.83 9.40 10.38
C VAL A 147 9.09 10.22 10.22
N ASP A 148 9.40 10.56 8.97
CA ASP A 148 10.69 11.05 8.50
C ASP A 148 11.82 10.12 8.96
N THR A 149 12.47 10.46 10.08
CA THR A 149 13.57 9.69 10.68
C THR A 149 13.27 9.17 12.09
N THR A 150 12.06 9.39 12.60
CA THR A 150 11.62 8.97 13.93
C THR A 150 10.90 7.63 13.88
N GLU A 151 11.46 6.59 14.51
CA GLU A 151 10.85 5.26 14.59
C GLU A 151 9.54 5.30 15.38
N GLN A 152 8.51 4.63 14.85
CA GLN A 152 7.15 4.60 15.39
C GLN A 152 6.86 3.27 16.09
N MET A 153 5.93 3.28 17.05
CA MET A 153 5.42 2.08 17.74
C MET A 153 6.51 1.13 18.26
N ILE A 154 7.58 1.68 18.85
CA ILE A 154 8.70 0.86 19.38
C ILE A 154 8.25 -0.09 20.49
N ASP A 155 7.29 0.35 21.30
CA ASP A 155 6.73 -0.37 22.43
C ASP A 155 5.19 -0.38 22.26
N PRO A 156 4.61 -1.35 21.51
CA PRO A 156 3.17 -1.40 21.27
C PRO A 156 2.40 -1.70 22.56
N LEU A 157 1.10 -1.40 22.58
CA LEU A 157 0.21 -1.76 23.68
C LEU A 157 0.34 -3.25 24.03
N ARG A 158 0.41 -3.55 25.33
CA ARG A 158 0.56 -4.93 25.80
C ARG A 158 -0.68 -5.75 25.43
N SER A 159 -0.47 -6.94 24.87
CA SER A 159 -1.58 -7.83 24.53
C SER A 159 -2.06 -8.65 25.73
N SER A 160 -3.38 -8.70 25.92
CA SER A 160 -4.07 -9.57 26.88
C SER A 160 -4.03 -11.06 26.50
N ALA A 161 -3.53 -11.40 25.30
CA ALA A 161 -3.39 -12.78 24.85
C ALA A 161 -2.18 -13.51 25.48
N VAL A 162 -1.33 -12.79 26.21
CA VAL A 162 -0.13 -13.30 26.87
C VAL A 162 -0.18 -12.91 28.35
N ASN A 163 0.32 -13.75 29.26
CA ASN A 163 0.33 -13.49 30.68
C ASN A 163 1.13 -12.22 31.02
N ASP A 164 0.63 -11.39 31.94
CA ASP A 164 1.27 -10.12 32.33
C ASP A 164 2.69 -10.23 32.89
N SER A 165 3.06 -11.41 33.40
CA SER A 165 4.41 -11.67 33.91
C SER A 165 5.45 -11.93 32.81
N ALA A 166 5.03 -12.22 31.58
CA ALA A 166 5.94 -12.50 30.47
C ALA A 166 6.64 -11.21 29.99
N PRO A 167 7.99 -11.11 30.06
CA PRO A 167 8.71 -9.91 29.65
C PRO A 167 8.59 -9.66 28.15
N PHE A 168 8.32 -8.40 27.76
CA PHE A 168 8.34 -7.98 26.35
C PHE A 168 9.76 -7.92 25.79
N ILE A 169 9.95 -8.39 24.56
CA ILE A 169 11.22 -8.35 23.84
C ILE A 169 11.22 -7.16 22.88
N ARG A 170 11.90 -6.08 23.28
CA ARG A 170 11.99 -4.86 22.48
C ARG A 170 12.60 -5.10 21.09
N GLY A 171 12.01 -4.51 20.07
CA GLY A 171 12.46 -4.64 18.67
C GLY A 171 12.05 -5.95 18.00
N SER A 172 11.11 -6.69 18.59
CA SER A 172 10.50 -7.90 18.00
C SER A 172 9.16 -7.63 17.32
N ASN A 173 8.62 -6.42 17.42
CA ASN A 173 7.38 -6.04 16.75
C ASN A 173 7.64 -5.45 15.36
N ASN A 174 6.84 -5.87 14.39
CA ASN A 174 6.88 -5.30 13.04
C ASN A 174 6.00 -4.08 12.99
N VAL A 175 6.46 -3.01 12.36
CA VAL A 175 5.70 -1.76 12.18
C VAL A 175 5.75 -1.34 10.72
N VAL A 176 4.58 -1.01 10.16
CA VAL A 176 4.40 -0.56 8.78
C VAL A 176 3.50 0.65 8.75
N ILE A 177 3.72 1.59 7.82
CA ILE A 177 2.99 2.86 7.73
C ILE A 177 2.08 2.81 6.51
N THR A 178 0.83 3.23 6.66
CA THR A 178 -0.16 3.21 5.57
C THR A 178 -0.53 4.61 5.12
N ASN A 179 -0.73 5.56 6.04
CA ASN A 179 -1.18 6.91 5.70
C ASN A 179 -0.94 7.89 6.87
N PHE A 180 -1.48 9.10 6.76
CA PHE A 180 -1.63 10.07 7.85
C PHE A 180 -3.09 10.50 7.97
N THR A 181 -3.49 10.99 9.15
CA THR A 181 -4.71 11.78 9.30
C THR A 181 -4.51 13.18 8.74
N SER A 182 -5.61 13.92 8.56
CA SER A 182 -5.59 15.36 8.24
C SER A 182 -4.81 16.19 9.26
N ASP A 183 -4.84 15.79 10.53
CA ASP A 183 -4.07 16.42 11.61
C ASP A 183 -2.57 16.04 11.61
N GLY A 184 -2.14 15.14 10.72
CA GLY A 184 -0.76 14.70 10.59
C GLY A 184 -0.38 13.52 11.50
N ASP A 185 -1.33 12.88 12.18
CA ASP A 185 -1.05 11.67 12.96
C ASP A 185 -0.82 10.48 12.02
N VAL A 186 0.26 9.74 12.25
CA VAL A 186 0.62 8.60 11.42
C VAL A 186 -0.37 7.44 11.61
N ILE A 187 -0.82 6.87 10.51
CA ILE A 187 -1.64 5.66 10.45
C ILE A 187 -0.75 4.49 10.02
N GLY A 188 -0.84 3.37 10.73
CA GLY A 188 -0.06 2.19 10.39
C GLY A 188 -0.58 0.90 11.01
N THR A 189 0.21 -0.15 10.90
CA THR A 189 -0.04 -1.45 11.53
C THR A 189 1.20 -1.91 12.29
N THR A 190 1.02 -2.40 13.52
CA THR A 190 2.06 -3.01 14.34
C THR A 190 1.70 -4.45 14.72
N SER A 191 2.67 -5.34 14.88
CA SER A 191 2.46 -6.57 15.66
C SER A 191 2.58 -6.28 17.16
N SER A 192 2.15 -7.21 18.02
CA SER A 192 2.32 -7.06 19.48
C SER A 192 3.77 -7.16 19.94
N GLY A 193 4.66 -7.57 19.03
CA GLY A 193 5.96 -8.16 19.34
C GLY A 193 5.85 -9.42 20.18
N TYR A 194 7.00 -9.98 20.52
CA TYR A 194 7.18 -11.23 21.22
C TYR A 194 7.49 -11.02 22.70
N TYR A 195 7.06 -11.99 23.49
CA TYR A 195 7.25 -12.06 24.92
C TYR A 195 8.09 -13.31 25.26
N ASP A 196 8.94 -13.20 26.27
CA ASP A 196 9.74 -14.32 26.78
C ASP A 196 8.89 -15.18 27.72
N LEU A 197 8.66 -16.44 27.33
CA LEU A 197 7.91 -17.44 28.10
C LEU A 197 8.84 -18.38 28.89
N GLY A 198 10.11 -18.00 29.04
CA GLY A 198 11.17 -18.71 29.77
C GLY A 198 11.92 -19.75 28.94
N SER A 199 11.23 -20.60 28.18
CA SER A 199 11.87 -21.58 27.27
C SER A 199 11.48 -21.40 25.81
N ASN A 200 10.46 -20.57 25.55
CA ASN A 200 9.89 -20.29 24.24
C ASN A 200 9.50 -18.81 24.19
N TYR A 201 8.95 -18.38 23.07
CA TYR A 201 8.45 -17.04 22.83
C TYR A 201 7.02 -17.09 22.33
N GLY A 202 6.24 -16.06 22.59
CA GLY A 202 4.87 -15.95 22.08
C GLY A 202 4.53 -14.51 21.74
N PHE A 203 3.60 -14.30 20.82
CA PHE A 203 3.05 -12.99 20.50
C PHE A 203 1.53 -13.02 20.66
N GLY A 204 0.94 -11.84 20.91
CA GLY A 204 -0.48 -11.71 21.14
C GLY A 204 -1.30 -11.52 19.88
N TYR A 205 -0.86 -10.69 18.94
CA TYR A 205 -1.50 -10.53 17.63
C TYR A 205 -0.46 -10.23 16.56
N ARG A 206 -0.75 -10.66 15.34
CA ARG A 206 0.14 -10.44 14.20
C ARG A 206 0.08 -8.98 13.74
N GLU A 207 -1.10 -8.37 13.77
CA GLU A 207 -1.35 -7.02 13.24
C GLU A 207 -2.46 -6.31 14.02
N ARG A 208 -2.16 -5.12 14.52
CA ARG A 208 -3.11 -4.12 15.00
C ARG A 208 -2.84 -2.81 14.29
N ALA A 209 -3.87 -2.22 13.73
CA ALA A 209 -3.80 -0.87 13.22
C ALA A 209 -3.59 0.13 14.38
N PHE A 210 -2.98 1.27 14.08
CA PHE A 210 -2.78 2.35 15.02
C PHE A 210 -2.88 3.71 14.34
N VAL A 211 -3.22 4.74 15.14
CA VAL A 211 -3.07 6.16 14.79
C VAL A 211 -2.29 6.87 15.88
N GLY A 212 -1.15 7.48 15.52
CA GLY A 212 -0.19 7.99 16.49
C GLY A 212 0.29 6.85 17.39
N ASN A 213 -0.11 6.86 18.66
CA ASN A 213 0.14 5.77 19.60
C ASN A 213 -1.12 4.94 19.93
N THR A 214 -2.28 5.33 19.42
CA THR A 214 -3.57 4.73 19.73
C THR A 214 -3.78 3.46 18.92
N ILE A 215 -4.01 2.33 19.57
CA ILE A 215 -4.34 1.05 18.90
C ILE A 215 -5.82 1.03 18.48
N LEU A 216 -6.08 0.56 17.27
CA LEU A 216 -7.42 0.33 16.75
C LEU A 216 -7.81 -1.13 16.98
N LEU A 217 -8.78 -1.34 17.86
CA LEU A 217 -9.22 -2.66 18.31
C LEU A 217 -10.07 -3.37 17.25
N PRO A 218 -10.05 -4.71 17.22
CA PRO A 218 -10.87 -5.51 16.32
C PRO A 218 -12.31 -5.52 16.81
N ASP A 219 -13.15 -6.34 16.21
CA ASP A 219 -14.42 -6.66 16.82
C ASP A 219 -14.26 -7.37 18.16
N GLN A 220 -14.98 -6.88 19.18
CA GLN A 220 -14.90 -7.33 20.57
C GLN A 220 -15.92 -8.43 20.92
N SER A 221 -16.71 -8.92 19.95
CA SER A 221 -17.78 -9.89 20.23
C SER A 221 -17.29 -11.34 20.36
N ASP A 222 -16.10 -11.66 19.85
CA ASP A 222 -15.46 -12.98 19.98
C ASP A 222 -14.14 -12.88 20.75
N SER A 223 -13.96 -13.76 21.75
CA SER A 223 -12.80 -13.74 22.64
C SER A 223 -11.44 -13.97 21.96
N LEU A 224 -11.42 -14.70 20.83
CA LEU A 224 -10.18 -14.92 20.08
C LEU A 224 -9.88 -13.73 19.18
N SER A 225 -10.90 -13.14 18.57
CA SER A 225 -10.82 -11.85 17.86
C SER A 225 -10.32 -10.74 18.79
N GLU A 226 -10.93 -10.58 19.97
CA GLU A 226 -10.55 -9.60 20.99
C GLU A 226 -9.04 -9.66 21.30
N LYS A 227 -8.53 -10.86 21.56
CA LYS A 227 -7.13 -11.08 21.99
C LYS A 227 -6.12 -11.09 20.86
N MET A 228 -6.42 -11.81 19.78
CA MET A 228 -5.47 -12.15 18.70
C MET A 228 -5.90 -11.69 17.31
N GLY A 229 -7.10 -11.13 17.18
CA GLY A 229 -7.63 -10.63 15.93
C GLY A 229 -6.70 -9.62 15.27
N ARG A 230 -6.94 -9.39 13.98
CA ARG A 230 -6.17 -8.49 13.14
C ARG A 230 -6.97 -7.22 12.84
N THR A 231 -6.32 -6.07 12.88
CA THR A 231 -6.85 -4.82 12.33
C THR A 231 -5.85 -4.17 11.40
N MET A 232 -6.36 -3.54 10.34
CA MET A 232 -5.57 -2.73 9.40
C MET A 232 -6.33 -1.43 9.15
N ALA A 233 -5.61 -0.31 9.05
CA ALA A 233 -6.16 0.99 8.70
C ALA A 233 -5.41 1.55 7.49
N PHE A 234 -6.14 2.20 6.58
CA PHE A 234 -5.60 2.65 5.30
C PHE A 234 -5.87 4.12 4.99
N ASP A 235 -6.94 4.67 5.54
CA ASP A 235 -7.32 6.06 5.26
C ASP A 235 -8.16 6.64 6.39
N SER A 236 -8.36 7.95 6.36
CA SER A 236 -9.18 8.68 7.33
C SER A 236 -9.97 9.79 6.67
N PHE A 237 -11.00 10.27 7.38
CA PHE A 237 -11.76 11.45 6.99
C PHE A 237 -12.30 12.16 8.21
N GLU A 238 -12.54 13.46 8.08
CA GLU A 238 -13.20 14.26 9.12
C GLU A 238 -14.67 14.49 8.79
N LEU A 239 -15.54 14.27 9.76
CA LEU A 239 -16.96 14.63 9.67
C LEU A 239 -17.41 15.19 11.02
N ASP A 240 -18.05 16.35 11.00
CA ASP A 240 -18.53 17.03 12.21
C ASP A 240 -17.45 17.16 13.31
N THR A 241 -16.21 17.49 12.92
CA THR A 241 -15.01 17.61 13.78
C THR A 241 -14.49 16.32 14.42
N VAL A 242 -15.04 15.16 14.03
CA VAL A 242 -14.53 13.85 14.43
C VAL A 242 -13.69 13.27 13.30
N THR A 243 -12.50 12.82 13.65
CA THR A 243 -11.62 12.08 12.73
C THR A 243 -11.99 10.60 12.77
N TYR A 244 -12.48 10.09 11.66
CA TYR A 244 -12.78 8.69 11.47
C TYR A 244 -11.66 8.01 10.70
N VAL A 245 -11.32 6.80 11.10
CA VAL A 245 -10.29 5.97 10.45
C VAL A 245 -10.98 4.75 9.88
N ILE A 246 -10.65 4.37 8.65
CA ILE A 246 -11.26 3.22 7.97
C ILE A 246 -10.25 2.14 7.63
N GLY A 247 -10.75 0.91 7.55
CA GLY A 247 -9.91 -0.23 7.25
C GLY A 247 -10.65 -1.56 7.30
N SER A 248 -10.03 -2.53 7.96
CA SER A 248 -10.57 -3.86 8.19
C SER A 248 -10.32 -4.32 9.62
N ALA A 249 -11.28 -5.08 10.16
CA ALA A 249 -11.16 -5.72 11.46
C ALA A 249 -11.58 -7.18 11.38
N SER A 250 -10.89 -8.00 12.18
CA SER A 250 -11.28 -9.37 12.44
C SER A 250 -12.59 -9.41 13.20
N VAL A 251 -13.42 -10.37 12.83
CA VAL A 251 -14.75 -10.57 13.43
C VAL A 251 -14.95 -11.99 13.97
N GLU A 252 -14.27 -12.95 13.38
CA GLU A 252 -14.34 -14.37 13.76
C GLU A 252 -13.04 -15.04 13.30
N SER A 253 -12.52 -16.01 14.06
CA SER A 253 -11.42 -16.85 13.57
C SER A 253 -11.88 -17.67 12.37
N PHE A 254 -10.98 -17.98 11.44
CA PHE A 254 -11.23 -19.02 10.44
C PHE A 254 -11.60 -20.38 11.07
N GLU A 255 -12.04 -21.34 10.26
CA GLU A 255 -12.36 -22.69 10.72
C GLU A 255 -11.15 -23.43 11.33
N VAL A 256 -10.90 -23.24 12.62
CA VAL A 256 -9.76 -23.83 13.36
C VAL A 256 -9.82 -25.34 13.53
N ASP A 257 -10.95 -25.97 13.17
CA ASP A 257 -11.09 -27.44 13.19
C ASP A 257 -10.64 -28.06 11.85
N ASP A 258 -10.28 -27.25 10.84
CA ASP A 258 -9.71 -27.71 9.58
C ASP A 258 -8.20 -27.96 9.70
N GLY A 259 -7.83 -29.22 9.86
CA GLY A 259 -6.43 -29.63 9.99
C GLY A 259 -5.53 -29.31 8.78
N ASN A 260 -6.08 -28.89 7.63
CA ASN A 260 -5.24 -28.39 6.52
C ASN A 260 -4.62 -27.02 6.83
N LYS A 261 -5.13 -26.31 7.85
CA LYS A 261 -4.66 -24.99 8.29
C LYS A 261 -3.67 -25.09 9.46
N ASP A 262 -3.52 -26.29 10.04
CA ASP A 262 -2.67 -26.54 11.19
C ASP A 262 -1.19 -26.31 10.85
N TYR A 263 -0.54 -25.44 11.64
CA TYR A 263 0.91 -25.29 11.61
C TYR A 263 1.47 -25.34 13.02
N GLY A 264 2.29 -26.36 13.28
CA GLY A 264 2.96 -26.50 14.57
C GLY A 264 2.08 -27.02 15.72
N GLY A 265 0.82 -27.36 15.45
CA GLY A 265 -0.12 -28.00 16.37
C GLY A 265 -1.56 -27.84 15.86
N ASP A 266 -2.50 -28.44 16.58
CA ASP A 266 -3.94 -28.41 16.28
C ASP A 266 -4.55 -27.08 16.76
N LEU A 267 -5.07 -26.29 15.82
CA LEU A 267 -5.61 -24.95 16.06
C LEU A 267 -6.87 -24.93 16.94
N SER A 268 -7.58 -26.05 17.08
CA SER A 268 -8.76 -26.14 17.95
C SER A 268 -8.41 -25.86 19.43
N ASN A 269 -7.14 -26.06 19.82
CA ASN A 269 -6.61 -25.77 21.15
C ASN A 269 -6.56 -24.27 21.48
N CYS A 270 -6.74 -23.39 20.50
CA CYS A 270 -6.81 -21.94 20.70
C CYS A 270 -8.15 -21.51 21.28
N ARG A 271 -9.23 -22.25 21.02
CA ARG A 271 -10.57 -21.92 21.52
C ARG A 271 -10.60 -22.04 23.04
N GLY A 272 -11.05 -20.98 23.71
CA GLY A 272 -11.16 -20.92 25.17
C GLY A 272 -9.84 -20.86 25.93
N ALA A 273 -8.69 -20.74 25.25
CA ALA A 273 -7.41 -20.54 25.90
C ALA A 273 -7.37 -19.19 26.62
N THR A 274 -6.89 -19.16 27.87
CA THR A 274 -6.74 -17.92 28.62
C THR A 274 -5.70 -17.00 27.99
N TYR A 275 -4.53 -17.57 27.64
CA TYR A 275 -3.42 -16.89 26.97
C TYR A 275 -3.09 -17.60 25.65
N PRO A 276 -3.89 -17.41 24.59
CA PRO A 276 -3.67 -18.09 23.33
C PRO A 276 -2.33 -17.66 22.69
N GLY A 277 -1.83 -16.46 22.98
CA GLY A 277 -0.51 -15.99 22.52
C GLY A 277 0.69 -16.76 23.10
N GLU A 278 0.48 -17.63 24.10
CA GLU A 278 1.53 -18.50 24.67
C GLU A 278 1.56 -19.91 24.04
N ARG A 279 0.65 -20.19 23.10
CA ARG A 279 0.53 -21.48 22.43
C ARG A 279 1.12 -21.42 21.04
N ARG A 280 1.91 -22.45 20.69
CA ARG A 280 2.58 -22.53 19.38
C ARG A 280 1.59 -22.54 18.22
N GLU A 281 0.56 -23.37 18.31
CA GLU A 281 -0.48 -23.51 17.30
C GLU A 281 -1.18 -22.17 17.03
N CYS A 282 -1.41 -21.36 18.07
CA CYS A 282 -2.16 -20.11 17.95
C CYS A 282 -1.36 -18.95 17.36
N GLN A 283 -0.02 -19.09 17.22
CA GLN A 283 0.84 -18.09 16.57
C GLN A 283 0.53 -17.92 15.06
N HIS A 284 -0.39 -18.73 14.52
CA HIS A 284 -0.72 -18.80 13.11
C HIS A 284 -2.22 -18.63 12.84
N LEU A 285 -2.97 -18.17 13.84
CA LEU A 285 -4.39 -17.88 13.69
C LEU A 285 -4.62 -16.80 12.63
N ALA A 286 -5.68 -17.04 11.86
CA ALA A 286 -6.23 -16.09 10.93
C ALA A 286 -7.73 -15.92 11.17
N PHE A 287 -8.29 -14.89 10.54
CA PHE A 287 -9.62 -14.39 10.86
C PHE A 287 -10.35 -13.97 9.60
N ALA A 288 -11.66 -14.14 9.63
CA ALA A 288 -12.55 -13.44 8.72
C ALA A 288 -12.55 -11.95 9.06
N THR A 289 -12.63 -11.12 8.02
CA THR A 289 -12.55 -9.67 8.15
C THR A 289 -13.78 -8.98 7.56
N LYS A 290 -14.21 -7.89 8.20
CA LYS A 290 -15.23 -6.97 7.68
C LYS A 290 -14.60 -5.58 7.46
N PRO A 291 -15.14 -4.78 6.53
CA PRO A 291 -14.74 -3.38 6.44
C PRO A 291 -15.15 -2.69 7.76
N TYR A 292 -14.25 -1.90 8.32
CA TYR A 292 -14.38 -1.40 9.70
C TYR A 292 -14.02 0.08 9.80
N ILE A 293 -14.60 0.76 10.78
CA ILE A 293 -14.42 2.19 11.05
C ILE A 293 -14.22 2.41 12.56
N TRP A 294 -13.29 3.31 12.89
CA TRP A 294 -13.03 3.79 14.24
C TRP A 294 -13.23 5.31 14.30
N ALA A 295 -13.62 5.85 15.44
CA ALA A 295 -13.73 7.28 15.68
C ALA A 295 -12.69 7.71 16.72
N LEU A 296 -11.76 8.59 16.34
CA LEU A 296 -10.73 9.09 17.23
C LEU A 296 -11.30 10.13 18.20
N GLY A 297 -10.72 10.22 19.40
CA GLY A 297 -11.08 11.24 20.40
C GLY A 297 -12.41 10.98 21.14
N PHE A 298 -13.06 9.85 20.89
CA PHE A 298 -14.26 9.39 21.61
C PHE A 298 -13.94 8.09 22.35
N GLU A 299 -14.03 8.11 23.69
CA GLU A 299 -13.76 6.98 24.61
C GLU A 299 -12.55 6.10 24.25
N ALA A 300 -11.34 6.67 24.27
CA ALA A 300 -10.12 5.86 24.29
C ALA A 300 -9.86 5.37 25.73
N GLU A 301 -10.13 4.11 26.02
CA GLU A 301 -9.62 3.46 27.23
C GLU A 301 -8.19 2.99 26.93
N GLU A 302 -7.21 3.39 27.74
CA GLU A 302 -5.82 2.90 27.68
C GLU A 302 -5.14 2.98 26.29
N ASP A 303 -5.23 4.13 25.60
CA ASP A 303 -4.64 4.32 24.25
C ASP A 303 -5.15 3.29 23.22
N ALA A 304 -6.39 2.81 23.36
CA ALA A 304 -7.04 1.92 22.42
C ALA A 304 -8.48 2.38 22.10
N VAL A 305 -8.95 2.12 20.90
CA VAL A 305 -10.27 2.55 20.41
C VAL A 305 -11.01 1.39 19.76
N GLU A 306 -12.24 1.16 20.21
CA GLU A 306 -13.20 0.24 19.57
C GLU A 306 -13.83 0.90 18.33
N GLY A 307 -14.33 0.07 17.41
CA GLY A 307 -14.94 0.54 16.18
C GLY A 307 -16.25 -0.17 15.87
N ALA A 308 -16.66 -0.09 14.61
CA ALA A 308 -17.85 -0.75 14.12
C ALA A 308 -17.68 -1.21 12.66
N HIS A 309 -18.50 -2.18 12.25
CA HIS A 309 -18.54 -2.59 10.85
C HIS A 309 -19.10 -1.47 9.97
N ILE A 310 -18.44 -1.18 8.86
CA ILE A 310 -18.94 -0.29 7.80
C ILE A 310 -20.15 -0.91 7.11
N SER A 311 -20.09 -2.21 6.83
CA SER A 311 -21.17 -2.99 6.20
C SER A 311 -21.02 -4.48 6.52
N GLY A 312 -22.09 -5.25 6.24
CA GLY A 312 -22.02 -6.70 6.16
C GLY A 312 -21.21 -7.23 4.96
N TRP A 313 -21.08 -8.55 4.89
CA TRP A 313 -20.48 -9.23 3.75
C TRP A 313 -21.44 -9.24 2.55
N ALA A 314 -20.94 -8.97 1.35
CA ALA A 314 -21.77 -8.79 0.16
C ALA A 314 -22.32 -10.09 -0.46
N HIS A 315 -22.31 -11.20 0.28
CA HIS A 315 -22.62 -12.54 -0.24
C HIS A 315 -24.03 -13.07 0.13
N GLY A 316 -24.93 -12.23 0.64
CA GLY A 316 -26.35 -12.57 0.89
C GLY A 316 -26.63 -13.54 2.05
N GLU A 317 -27.91 -13.75 2.37
CA GLU A 317 -28.43 -14.36 3.62
C GLU A 317 -27.74 -15.66 4.10
N GLY A 318 -27.61 -15.79 5.43
CA GLY A 318 -26.93 -16.91 6.10
C GLY A 318 -25.43 -16.70 6.32
N GLU A 319 -25.01 -15.45 6.61
CA GLU A 319 -23.61 -15.02 6.82
C GLU A 319 -22.81 -16.03 7.66
N ARG A 320 -21.72 -16.54 7.10
CA ARG A 320 -20.74 -17.37 7.80
C ARG A 320 -19.35 -16.84 7.49
N ALA A 321 -18.51 -16.74 8.51
CA ALA A 321 -17.10 -16.43 8.36
C ALA A 321 -16.40 -17.40 7.41
N ASP A 322 -16.81 -18.68 7.43
CA ASP A 322 -16.21 -19.72 6.60
C ASP A 322 -17.23 -20.45 5.73
N ARG A 323 -16.76 -20.87 4.55
CA ARG A 323 -17.50 -21.71 3.63
C ARG A 323 -16.55 -22.47 2.69
N ASN A 324 -16.66 -23.80 2.67
CA ASN A 324 -15.82 -24.66 1.81
C ASN A 324 -14.32 -24.33 1.95
N ASP A 325 -13.84 -24.26 3.18
CA ASP A 325 -12.45 -23.92 3.57
C ASP A 325 -12.06 -22.45 3.32
N TYR A 326 -12.87 -21.68 2.61
CA TYR A 326 -12.65 -20.24 2.41
C TYR A 326 -13.19 -19.41 3.56
N THR A 327 -12.40 -18.45 3.96
CA THR A 327 -12.73 -17.44 4.96
C THR A 327 -13.13 -16.13 4.27
N ALA A 328 -14.14 -15.46 4.82
CA ALA A 328 -14.70 -14.22 4.28
C ALA A 328 -13.76 -13.03 4.56
N MET A 329 -13.37 -12.31 3.50
CA MET A 329 -12.41 -11.20 3.60
C MET A 329 -12.99 -9.94 2.96
N ALA A 330 -12.91 -8.83 3.68
CA ALA A 330 -13.38 -7.54 3.21
C ALA A 330 -12.67 -6.38 3.92
N SER A 331 -12.51 -5.25 3.22
CA SER A 331 -11.81 -4.06 3.73
C SER A 331 -12.33 -2.79 3.07
N ALA A 332 -12.37 -1.69 3.82
CA ALA A 332 -12.33 -0.34 3.25
C ALA A 332 -10.87 0.11 3.17
N ARG A 333 -10.50 0.88 2.13
CA ARG A 333 -9.11 1.25 1.81
C ARG A 333 -8.91 2.70 1.43
N GLY A 334 -9.95 3.39 1.00
CA GLY A 334 -9.91 4.83 0.74
C GLY A 334 -11.25 5.49 1.04
N ALA A 335 -11.23 6.75 1.43
CA ALA A 335 -12.38 7.56 1.78
C ALA A 335 -12.36 8.90 1.04
N ALA A 336 -13.54 9.39 0.68
CA ALA A 336 -13.70 10.69 0.06
C ALA A 336 -14.98 11.36 0.57
N ILE A 337 -14.91 12.65 0.85
CA ILE A 337 -16.09 13.49 1.12
C ILE A 337 -16.27 14.44 -0.06
N PRO A 338 -17.12 14.09 -1.04
CA PRO A 338 -17.31 14.93 -2.20
C PRO A 338 -18.10 16.18 -1.85
N THR A 339 -17.79 17.28 -2.53
CA THR A 339 -18.50 18.57 -2.37
C THR A 339 -19.66 18.74 -3.35
N PHE A 340 -19.98 17.70 -4.12
CA PHE A 340 -20.96 17.70 -5.21
C PHE A 340 -21.67 16.35 -5.34
N GLY A 341 -22.69 16.30 -6.20
CA GLY A 341 -23.42 15.06 -6.51
C GLY A 341 -24.37 14.63 -5.40
N VAL A 342 -24.92 13.42 -5.54
CA VAL A 342 -25.92 12.88 -4.60
C VAL A 342 -25.33 12.49 -3.23
N TYR A 343 -24.02 12.30 -3.18
CA TYR A 343 -23.27 11.97 -1.96
C TYR A 343 -22.56 13.19 -1.35
N LYS A 344 -22.93 14.40 -1.78
CA LYS A 344 -22.35 15.64 -1.26
C LYS A 344 -22.34 15.63 0.28
N ASP A 345 -21.19 15.98 0.85
CA ASP A 345 -20.94 16.06 2.29
C ASP A 345 -21.11 14.72 3.05
N LYS A 346 -21.15 13.58 2.33
CA LYS A 346 -21.22 12.24 2.91
C LYS A 346 -20.02 11.39 2.48
N PRO A 347 -19.39 10.62 3.38
CA PRO A 347 -18.21 9.83 3.06
C PRO A 347 -18.53 8.65 2.14
N VAL A 348 -17.96 8.65 0.94
CA VAL A 348 -17.95 7.50 0.01
C VAL A 348 -16.64 6.76 0.19
N LEU A 349 -16.72 5.45 0.46
CA LEU A 349 -15.52 4.64 0.70
C LEU A 349 -15.30 3.65 -0.45
N VAL A 350 -14.08 3.19 -0.60
CA VAL A 350 -13.71 2.16 -1.59
C VAL A 350 -12.91 1.05 -0.94
N GLY A 351 -12.94 -0.13 -1.54
CA GLY A 351 -12.17 -1.26 -1.05
C GLY A 351 -12.53 -2.54 -1.78
N TYR A 352 -12.76 -3.61 -1.02
CA TYR A 352 -13.26 -4.86 -1.56
C TYR A 352 -14.13 -5.60 -0.54
N ASN A 353 -15.06 -6.40 -1.04
CA ASN A 353 -15.91 -7.23 -0.22
C ASN A 353 -15.95 -8.66 -0.77
N VAL A 354 -16.40 -9.58 0.06
CA VAL A 354 -16.58 -10.98 -0.31
C VAL A 354 -17.84 -11.14 -1.16
N VAL A 355 -17.69 -11.83 -2.29
CA VAL A 355 -18.79 -12.22 -3.17
C VAL A 355 -18.83 -13.75 -3.31
N LYS A 356 -20.01 -14.29 -3.62
CA LYS A 356 -20.20 -15.70 -3.98
C LYS A 356 -20.32 -15.80 -5.52
N PRO A 357 -19.34 -16.37 -6.23
CA PRO A 357 -19.52 -16.77 -7.63
C PRO A 357 -20.66 -17.79 -7.77
N HIS A 358 -21.33 -17.85 -8.93
CA HIS A 358 -22.49 -18.73 -9.16
C HIS A 358 -22.14 -20.24 -9.02
N ASN A 359 -23.05 -21.07 -8.48
CA ASN A 359 -22.96 -22.53 -8.24
C ASN A 359 -21.77 -23.06 -7.43
N ASP A 360 -20.70 -22.29 -7.26
CA ASP A 360 -19.58 -22.60 -6.39
C ASP A 360 -19.85 -22.01 -5.00
N ASN A 361 -19.69 -22.83 -3.96
CA ASN A 361 -19.82 -22.41 -2.58
C ASN A 361 -18.57 -21.63 -2.08
N ASN A 362 -17.78 -21.03 -2.98
CA ASN A 362 -16.49 -20.41 -2.67
C ASN A 362 -16.64 -18.90 -2.39
N TYR A 363 -15.74 -18.35 -1.58
CA TYR A 363 -15.63 -16.91 -1.37
C TYR A 363 -14.53 -16.31 -2.23
N GLY A 364 -14.85 -15.21 -2.91
CA GLY A 364 -13.85 -14.44 -3.63
C GLY A 364 -13.88 -12.96 -3.24
N MET A 365 -12.72 -12.32 -3.36
CA MET A 365 -12.50 -10.93 -2.98
C MET A 365 -12.68 -10.04 -4.20
N GLN A 366 -13.63 -9.11 -4.14
CA GLN A 366 -14.00 -8.28 -5.29
C GLN A 366 -14.05 -6.79 -4.95
N ALA A 367 -13.45 -5.98 -5.82
CA ALA A 367 -13.41 -4.52 -5.72
C ALA A 367 -14.82 -3.91 -5.73
N GLY A 368 -15.01 -2.89 -4.92
CA GLY A 368 -16.27 -2.14 -4.90
C GLY A 368 -16.18 -0.83 -4.14
N ILE A 369 -17.34 -0.19 -4.09
CA ILE A 369 -17.57 1.12 -3.49
C ILE A 369 -18.62 0.93 -2.39
N TYR A 370 -18.38 1.53 -1.24
CA TYR A 370 -19.31 1.59 -0.13
C TYR A 370 -19.98 2.96 -0.15
N TYR A 371 -21.26 2.97 -0.52
CA TYR A 371 -22.07 4.19 -0.57
C TYR A 371 -22.82 4.39 0.75
N PRO A 372 -22.92 5.63 1.26
CA PRO A 372 -23.80 5.94 2.38
C PRO A 372 -25.21 5.39 2.14
N SER A 373 -25.76 4.71 3.13
CA SER A 373 -27.14 4.20 3.10
C SER A 373 -28.15 5.35 3.09
N GLU A 374 -29.41 5.06 2.78
CA GLU A 374 -30.49 6.07 2.80
C GLU A 374 -30.59 6.76 4.17
N ASP A 375 -30.50 5.98 5.26
CA ASP A 375 -30.55 6.46 6.65
C ASP A 375 -29.17 6.73 7.26
N PHE A 376 -28.15 7.00 6.45
CA PHE A 376 -26.78 7.24 6.90
C PHE A 376 -26.69 8.29 8.01
N SER A 377 -26.11 7.92 9.15
CA SER A 377 -25.77 8.81 10.26
C SER A 377 -24.59 8.27 11.06
N LEU A 378 -23.57 9.11 11.28
CA LEU A 378 -22.44 8.82 12.18
C LEU A 378 -22.53 9.58 13.51
N THR A 379 -23.74 10.02 13.89
CA THR A 379 -23.97 10.67 15.18
C THR A 379 -23.50 9.77 16.32
N LEU A 380 -22.46 10.19 17.04
CA LEU A 380 -21.90 9.45 18.17
C LEU A 380 -22.79 9.65 19.40
N SER A 381 -23.12 8.55 20.08
CA SER A 381 -23.81 8.58 21.39
C SER A 381 -23.09 7.76 22.45
N GLU A 382 -22.77 6.50 22.13
CA GLU A 382 -22.05 5.56 23.01
C GLU A 382 -21.01 4.74 22.23
N SER A 383 -21.25 4.51 20.93
CA SER A 383 -20.31 3.83 20.03
C SER A 383 -20.50 4.32 18.59
N VAL A 384 -19.59 3.93 17.70
CA VAL A 384 -19.73 4.22 16.26
C VAL A 384 -20.90 3.42 15.68
N PRO A 385 -21.88 4.05 14.99
CA PRO A 385 -22.97 3.31 14.36
C PRO A 385 -22.48 2.32 13.30
N SER A 386 -22.93 1.06 13.38
CA SER A 386 -22.58 0.01 12.42
C SER A 386 -23.45 0.04 11.16
N ASN A 387 -22.96 -0.58 10.08
CA ASN A 387 -23.70 -0.84 8.84
C ASN A 387 -24.31 0.39 8.16
N GLN A 388 -23.60 1.52 8.21
CA GLN A 388 -24.07 2.78 7.63
C GLN A 388 -23.83 2.87 6.11
N TRP A 389 -23.17 1.88 5.49
CA TRP A 389 -22.90 1.85 4.05
C TRP A 389 -23.42 0.59 3.36
N GLN A 390 -23.73 0.74 2.06
CA GLN A 390 -24.07 -0.34 1.15
C GLN A 390 -22.95 -0.57 0.13
N PHE A 391 -22.53 -1.83 -0.01
CA PHE A 391 -21.50 -2.21 -0.97
C PHE A 391 -22.06 -2.39 -2.37
N GLN A 392 -21.41 -1.76 -3.35
CA GLN A 392 -21.68 -1.91 -4.77
C GLN A 392 -20.39 -2.36 -5.49
N SER A 393 -20.47 -3.48 -6.20
CA SER A 393 -19.32 -3.98 -6.97
C SER A 393 -19.00 -3.10 -8.18
N ILE A 394 -17.71 -2.96 -8.50
CA ILE A 394 -17.25 -2.32 -9.73
C ILE A 394 -17.30 -3.34 -10.87
N SER A 395 -18.18 -3.11 -11.83
CA SER A 395 -18.32 -3.96 -13.01
C SER A 395 -17.03 -4.00 -13.85
N GLY A 396 -16.69 -5.14 -14.45
CA GLY A 396 -15.45 -5.32 -15.23
C GLY A 396 -14.17 -5.53 -14.40
N ALA A 397 -14.21 -5.26 -13.10
CA ALA A 397 -13.23 -5.75 -12.11
C ALA A 397 -13.75 -6.97 -11.34
N THR A 398 -14.80 -7.63 -11.85
CA THR A 398 -15.41 -8.79 -11.19
C THR A 398 -14.55 -10.04 -11.35
N ILE A 399 -14.42 -10.83 -10.29
CA ILE A 399 -13.60 -12.06 -10.31
C ILE A 399 -14.16 -13.13 -11.25
N TYR A 400 -15.44 -13.02 -11.60
CA TYR A 400 -16.20 -13.95 -12.41
C TYR A 400 -17.10 -13.21 -13.43
N ASP A 401 -17.35 -13.84 -14.58
CA ASP A 401 -18.27 -13.44 -15.65
C ASP A 401 -19.25 -14.60 -15.97
N SER A 402 -20.22 -14.49 -16.89
CA SER A 402 -21.14 -15.59 -17.18
C SER A 402 -20.50 -16.71 -18.03
N GLY A 403 -20.39 -17.96 -17.52
CA GLY A 403 -20.07 -19.17 -18.31
C GLY A 403 -19.22 -20.25 -17.61
N GLU A 404 -19.09 -21.43 -18.23
CA GLU A 404 -18.18 -22.50 -17.78
C GLU A 404 -16.72 -22.08 -18.06
N ASN A 405 -15.90 -21.92 -17.02
CA ASN A 405 -14.60 -21.21 -17.03
C ASN A 405 -14.71 -19.68 -17.15
N ALA A 406 -15.53 -19.04 -16.32
CA ALA A 406 -15.68 -17.59 -16.37
C ALA A 406 -14.99 -16.81 -15.24
N TYR A 407 -14.14 -17.46 -14.44
CA TYR A 407 -13.23 -16.71 -13.57
C TYR A 407 -12.17 -15.98 -14.40
N ILE A 408 -12.05 -14.67 -14.18
CA ILE A 408 -11.14 -13.77 -14.90
C ILE A 408 -9.99 -13.37 -13.98
N TYR A 409 -10.32 -12.98 -12.75
CA TYR A 409 -9.38 -12.54 -11.75
C TYR A 409 -9.37 -13.47 -10.54
N SER A 410 -8.24 -13.62 -9.88
CA SER A 410 -8.15 -14.32 -8.59
C SER A 410 -8.59 -13.42 -7.42
N ASN A 411 -8.35 -12.13 -7.55
CA ASN A 411 -8.90 -11.09 -6.67
C ASN A 411 -9.04 -9.76 -7.44
N SER A 412 -9.81 -8.83 -6.87
CA SER A 412 -9.71 -7.42 -7.21
C SER A 412 -9.96 -6.56 -5.97
N ARG A 413 -9.37 -5.37 -5.95
CA ARG A 413 -9.59 -4.38 -4.89
C ARG A 413 -9.51 -2.95 -5.42
N ALA A 414 -10.35 -2.07 -4.89
CA ALA A 414 -10.13 -0.63 -4.98
C ALA A 414 -9.19 -0.21 -3.84
N THR A 415 -8.27 0.72 -4.13
CA THR A 415 -7.15 1.08 -3.24
C THR A 415 -7.20 2.52 -2.76
N GLY A 416 -7.89 3.41 -3.47
CA GLY A 416 -8.00 4.82 -3.12
C GLY A 416 -9.12 5.51 -3.89
N ILE A 417 -9.55 6.67 -3.40
CA ILE A 417 -10.59 7.49 -4.02
C ILE A 417 -10.30 8.97 -3.75
N SER A 418 -10.54 9.84 -4.72
CA SER A 418 -10.45 11.29 -4.50
C SER A 418 -11.81 11.89 -4.12
N ASN A 419 -11.81 13.10 -3.55
CA ASN A 419 -13.02 13.91 -3.30
C ASN A 419 -13.81 14.25 -4.57
N ASN A 420 -13.25 13.89 -5.72
CA ASN A 420 -13.85 13.99 -7.03
C ASN A 420 -14.67 12.76 -7.44
N LEU A 421 -14.82 11.77 -6.56
CA LEU A 421 -15.45 10.48 -6.83
C LEU A 421 -14.77 9.71 -7.97
N VAL A 422 -13.44 9.73 -7.97
CA VAL A 422 -12.61 8.90 -8.86
C VAL A 422 -11.93 7.83 -8.02
N ALA A 423 -12.38 6.58 -8.15
CA ALA A 423 -11.79 5.44 -7.48
C ALA A 423 -10.66 4.84 -8.33
N ILE A 424 -9.62 4.32 -7.69
CA ILE A 424 -8.53 3.56 -8.33
C ILE A 424 -8.46 2.16 -7.74
N GLY A 425 -7.88 1.22 -8.47
CA GLY A 425 -7.70 -0.14 -7.97
C GLY A 425 -6.91 -1.05 -8.91
N GLU A 426 -6.89 -2.32 -8.54
CA GLU A 426 -6.22 -3.38 -9.29
C GLU A 426 -7.04 -4.68 -9.35
N SER A 427 -6.86 -5.43 -10.44
CA SER A 427 -7.47 -6.74 -10.67
C SER A 427 -6.38 -7.75 -11.04
N LYS A 428 -6.23 -8.81 -10.24
CA LYS A 428 -5.18 -9.83 -10.44
C LYS A 428 -5.61 -10.86 -11.47
N LEU A 429 -4.95 -10.91 -12.63
CA LEU A 429 -5.23 -11.95 -13.63
C LEU A 429 -4.98 -13.36 -13.06
N ARG A 430 -5.99 -14.22 -13.21
CA ARG A 430 -5.93 -15.62 -12.74
C ARG A 430 -5.03 -16.48 -13.65
N TYR A 431 -4.49 -17.56 -13.11
CA TYR A 431 -3.87 -18.65 -13.86
C TYR A 431 -4.61 -18.96 -15.19
N LYS A 432 -3.86 -19.12 -16.29
CA LYS A 432 -4.33 -19.30 -17.68
C LYS A 432 -5.05 -18.09 -18.32
N ARG A 433 -5.03 -16.92 -17.68
CA ARG A 433 -5.55 -15.64 -18.24
C ARG A 433 -4.46 -14.64 -18.59
N ALA A 434 -3.22 -15.10 -18.76
CA ALA A 434 -2.08 -14.23 -19.04
C ALA A 434 -2.36 -13.36 -20.28
N LEU A 435 -2.19 -12.05 -20.13
CA LEU A 435 -2.32 -11.07 -21.20
C LEU A 435 -0.93 -10.65 -21.64
N ASN A 436 -0.60 -10.81 -22.93
CA ASN A 436 0.75 -10.60 -23.46
C ASN A 436 1.84 -11.27 -22.61
N GLY A 437 1.55 -12.51 -22.17
CA GLY A 437 2.51 -13.33 -21.46
C GLY A 437 2.77 -12.90 -20.01
N ALA A 438 1.88 -12.15 -19.37
CA ALA A 438 1.96 -11.83 -17.94
C ALA A 438 0.62 -12.05 -17.22
N LEU A 439 0.70 -12.59 -16.01
CA LEU A 439 -0.40 -12.66 -15.05
C LEU A 439 -0.45 -11.34 -14.25
N ALA A 440 -0.68 -10.24 -14.96
CA ALA A 440 -0.57 -8.89 -14.43
C ALA A 440 -1.62 -8.56 -13.36
N ASN A 441 -1.23 -7.71 -12.40
CA ASN A 441 -2.16 -6.87 -11.64
C ASN A 441 -2.58 -5.71 -12.54
N ARG A 442 -3.76 -5.80 -13.13
CA ARG A 442 -4.25 -4.78 -14.05
C ARG A 442 -4.79 -3.60 -13.28
N LEU A 443 -4.24 -2.42 -13.53
CA LEU A 443 -4.68 -1.19 -12.86
C LEU A 443 -5.93 -0.63 -13.54
N PHE A 444 -6.86 -0.11 -12.75
CA PHE A 444 -8.06 0.55 -13.25
C PHE A 444 -8.41 1.81 -12.45
N TRP A 445 -9.25 2.66 -13.04
CA TRP A 445 -10.01 3.68 -12.36
C TRP A 445 -11.52 3.48 -12.59
N SER A 446 -12.35 4.06 -11.74
CA SER A 446 -13.82 4.00 -11.83
C SER A 446 -14.45 5.32 -11.41
N ASP A 447 -15.50 5.72 -12.12
CA ASP A 447 -16.36 6.84 -11.71
C ASP A 447 -17.30 6.35 -10.59
N ALA A 448 -17.03 6.82 -9.37
CA ALA A 448 -17.82 6.49 -8.19
C ALA A 448 -19.12 7.31 -8.09
N SER A 449 -19.30 8.34 -8.93
CA SER A 449 -20.56 9.10 -9.00
C SER A 449 -21.63 8.40 -9.85
N ALA A 450 -21.23 7.45 -10.69
CA ALA A 450 -22.14 6.66 -11.51
C ALA A 450 -22.96 5.68 -10.65
N SER A 451 -24.24 5.51 -10.99
CA SER A 451 -25.12 4.54 -10.30
C SER A 451 -24.68 3.08 -10.47
N SER A 452 -23.89 2.80 -11.51
CA SER A 452 -23.33 1.49 -11.83
C SER A 452 -21.84 1.66 -12.15
N PRO A 453 -20.96 1.68 -11.14
CA PRO A 453 -19.54 1.90 -11.36
C PRO A 453 -18.93 0.79 -12.22
N SER A 454 -18.01 1.18 -13.10
CA SER A 454 -17.32 0.26 -14.02
C SER A 454 -15.82 0.55 -14.08
N ALA A 455 -15.02 -0.51 -14.23
CA ALA A 455 -13.57 -0.43 -14.27
C ALA A 455 -13.09 0.00 -15.67
N ASN A 456 -12.35 1.10 -15.71
CA ASN A 456 -11.62 1.57 -16.88
C ASN A 456 -10.13 1.28 -16.67
N TYR A 457 -9.61 0.29 -17.39
CA TYR A 457 -8.21 -0.11 -17.24
C TYR A 457 -7.28 0.92 -17.89
N PHE A 458 -6.19 1.25 -17.19
CA PHE A 458 -5.17 2.15 -17.74
C PHE A 458 -4.60 1.60 -19.05
N SER A 459 -4.38 2.49 -20.01
CA SER A 459 -3.88 2.15 -21.34
C SER A 459 -3.14 3.32 -21.97
N ASN A 460 -2.32 3.03 -22.98
CA ASN A 460 -1.47 3.95 -23.73
C ASN A 460 -0.26 4.47 -22.91
N ASP A 461 0.60 5.26 -23.56
CA ASP A 461 1.86 5.77 -23.01
C ASP A 461 2.71 4.64 -22.40
N ILE A 462 2.92 4.67 -21.07
CA ILE A 462 3.67 3.68 -20.29
C ILE A 462 2.83 2.42 -19.94
N PHE A 463 1.51 2.44 -20.18
CA PHE A 463 0.58 1.34 -19.92
C PHE A 463 0.31 0.52 -21.18
N PHE A 464 1.30 -0.28 -21.58
CA PHE A 464 1.13 -1.24 -22.68
C PHE A 464 0.23 -2.41 -22.28
N SER A 465 -0.34 -3.11 -23.27
CA SER A 465 -1.22 -4.24 -23.01
C SER A 465 -0.49 -5.36 -22.25
N GLY A 466 -1.06 -5.80 -21.15
CA GLY A 466 -0.46 -6.78 -20.24
C GLY A 466 0.53 -6.18 -19.23
N ALA A 467 0.70 -4.85 -19.16
CA ALA A 467 1.42 -4.22 -18.07
C ALA A 467 0.71 -4.45 -16.74
N GLY A 468 1.47 -4.86 -15.72
CA GLY A 468 1.01 -5.02 -14.35
C GLY A 468 1.68 -4.06 -13.39
N GLY A 469 1.00 -3.72 -12.31
CA GLY A 469 1.49 -2.71 -11.37
C GLY A 469 0.76 -2.68 -10.04
N LYS A 470 0.85 -1.54 -9.35
CA LYS A 470 0.02 -1.15 -8.21
C LYS A 470 -0.44 0.29 -8.39
N ALA A 471 -1.69 0.60 -8.08
CA ALA A 471 -2.19 1.97 -7.98
C ALA A 471 -2.27 2.33 -6.49
N ASN A 472 -1.29 3.10 -6.01
CA ASN A 472 -1.08 3.28 -4.56
C ASN A 472 -1.87 4.45 -4.00
N SER A 473 -1.92 5.59 -4.71
CA SER A 473 -2.58 6.80 -4.22
C SER A 473 -3.18 7.64 -5.35
N ILE A 474 -4.20 8.42 -5.02
CA ILE A 474 -4.81 9.43 -5.87
C ILE A 474 -5.08 10.70 -5.03
N ASN A 475 -4.71 11.88 -5.53
CA ASN A 475 -5.02 13.14 -4.86
C ASN A 475 -6.33 13.78 -5.39
N ASN A 476 -6.73 14.91 -4.83
CA ASN A 476 -7.93 15.66 -5.24
C ASN A 476 -7.76 16.43 -6.55
N TYR A 477 -6.62 16.28 -7.23
CA TYR A 477 -6.42 16.71 -8.61
C TYR A 477 -6.51 15.56 -9.62
N ASN A 478 -6.95 14.38 -9.16
CA ASN A 478 -7.06 13.14 -9.94
C ASN A 478 -5.74 12.66 -10.54
N GLU A 479 -4.65 12.89 -9.82
CA GLU A 479 -3.34 12.37 -10.18
C GLU A 479 -3.09 11.06 -9.46
N VAL A 480 -3.01 9.99 -10.24
CA VAL A 480 -2.78 8.65 -9.72
C VAL A 480 -1.30 8.36 -9.72
N VAL A 481 -0.75 7.85 -8.62
CA VAL A 481 0.64 7.40 -8.53
C VAL A 481 0.71 5.95 -8.10
N GLY A 482 1.82 5.30 -8.46
CA GLY A 482 2.04 3.90 -8.10
C GLY A 482 3.26 3.31 -8.79
N GLN A 483 3.16 2.04 -9.14
CA GLN A 483 4.19 1.26 -9.81
C GLN A 483 3.63 0.58 -11.07
N VAL A 484 4.41 0.52 -12.15
CA VAL A 484 4.03 -0.19 -13.39
C VAL A 484 5.23 -0.95 -13.98
N ASP A 485 4.96 -1.99 -14.75
CA ASP A 485 5.95 -2.62 -15.61
C ASP A 485 6.61 -1.61 -16.56
N ALA A 486 7.93 -1.69 -16.68
CA ALA A 486 8.74 -0.88 -17.57
C ALA A 486 9.20 -1.64 -18.83
N GLU A 487 8.89 -2.93 -18.92
CA GLU A 487 9.23 -3.76 -20.07
C GLU A 487 8.16 -4.83 -20.33
N ASN A 488 8.04 -5.28 -21.57
CA ASN A 488 6.96 -6.17 -22.02
C ASN A 488 7.41 -7.62 -22.25
N ALA A 489 8.58 -8.02 -21.73
CA ALA A 489 9.08 -9.39 -21.81
C ALA A 489 8.07 -10.38 -21.21
N ARG A 490 8.04 -11.63 -21.70
CA ARG A 490 7.14 -12.64 -21.13
C ARG A 490 7.53 -12.93 -19.67
N GLU A 491 6.57 -12.82 -18.74
CA GLU A 491 6.73 -13.22 -17.33
C GLU A 491 6.29 -14.66 -17.10
N ASP A 492 5.20 -15.09 -17.74
CA ASP A 492 4.69 -16.46 -17.72
C ASP A 492 5.71 -17.41 -18.40
N GLY A 493 6.32 -18.32 -17.66
CA GLY A 493 7.49 -19.09 -18.08
C GLY A 493 8.74 -18.24 -18.33
N GLY A 494 8.82 -17.03 -17.80
CA GLY A 494 9.92 -16.09 -17.98
C GLY A 494 10.35 -15.40 -16.69
N LYS A 495 11.14 -14.32 -16.83
CA LYS A 495 11.65 -13.55 -15.69
C LYS A 495 10.63 -12.51 -15.25
N GLN A 496 10.70 -12.09 -13.99
CA GLN A 496 9.99 -10.92 -13.50
C GLN A 496 10.36 -9.67 -14.32
N ARG A 497 9.34 -8.85 -14.66
CA ARG A 497 9.53 -7.57 -15.34
C ARG A 497 10.05 -6.50 -14.40
N ARG A 498 10.90 -5.64 -14.94
CA ARG A 498 11.36 -4.43 -14.23
C ARG A 498 10.20 -3.46 -14.01
N LYS A 499 10.20 -2.81 -12.85
CA LYS A 499 9.17 -1.87 -12.42
C LYS A 499 9.68 -0.43 -12.36
N ARG A 500 8.78 0.54 -12.54
CA ARG A 500 9.03 1.98 -12.38
C ARG A 500 7.87 2.66 -11.68
N GLY A 501 8.19 3.71 -10.93
CA GLY A 501 7.19 4.62 -10.37
C GLY A 501 6.54 5.45 -11.46
N PHE A 502 5.23 5.68 -11.37
CA PHE A 502 4.50 6.47 -12.36
C PHE A 502 3.63 7.55 -11.73
N ILE A 503 3.24 8.52 -12.57
CA ILE A 503 2.11 9.43 -12.36
C ILE A 503 1.17 9.40 -13.58
N TYR A 504 -0.13 9.36 -13.34
CA TYR A 504 -1.19 9.41 -14.34
C TYR A 504 -2.20 10.50 -13.96
N PRO A 505 -2.17 11.67 -14.63
CA PRO A 505 -3.17 12.72 -14.43
C PRO A 505 -4.44 12.40 -15.26
N LEU A 506 -5.46 11.86 -14.60
CA LEU A 506 -6.70 11.41 -15.26
C LEU A 506 -7.50 12.57 -15.87
N GLY A 507 -7.36 13.78 -15.34
CA GLY A 507 -8.20 14.91 -15.69
C GLY A 507 -9.57 14.83 -15.02
N ASP A 508 -10.50 15.68 -15.43
CA ASP A 508 -11.84 15.71 -14.87
C ASP A 508 -12.76 14.71 -15.58
N ILE A 509 -12.69 13.45 -15.16
CA ILE A 509 -13.45 12.35 -15.78
C ILE A 509 -14.97 12.46 -15.57
N ASN A 510 -15.40 13.22 -14.55
CA ASN A 510 -16.80 13.39 -14.18
C ASN A 510 -17.46 14.62 -14.83
N ASN A 511 -16.75 15.31 -15.74
CA ASN A 511 -17.22 16.49 -16.50
C ASN A 511 -17.91 17.54 -15.62
N ARG A 512 -17.30 17.87 -14.50
CA ARG A 512 -17.83 18.82 -13.53
C ARG A 512 -17.65 20.25 -14.04
N ALA A 513 -18.49 21.13 -13.54
CA ALA A 513 -18.36 22.56 -13.73
C ALA A 513 -17.75 23.21 -12.47
N GLY A 514 -17.03 24.31 -12.66
CA GLY A 514 -16.49 25.12 -11.57
C GLY A 514 -14.97 25.06 -11.46
N ASP A 515 -14.45 25.76 -10.45
CA ASP A 515 -13.02 26.05 -10.30
C ASP A 515 -12.16 24.78 -10.19
N MET A 516 -12.66 23.72 -9.55
CA MET A 516 -11.92 22.47 -9.40
C MET A 516 -11.69 21.77 -10.75
N ALA A 517 -12.65 21.82 -11.68
CA ALA A 517 -12.48 21.23 -13.01
C ALA A 517 -11.40 21.96 -13.83
N ILE A 518 -11.28 23.28 -13.66
CA ILE A 518 -10.23 24.11 -14.26
C ILE A 518 -8.88 23.73 -13.65
N LYS A 519 -8.78 23.72 -12.33
CA LYS A 519 -7.57 23.34 -11.59
C LYS A 519 -7.03 21.95 -11.99
N ILE A 520 -7.91 20.96 -12.10
CA ILE A 520 -7.56 19.60 -12.57
C ILE A 520 -7.01 19.65 -14.01
N THR A 521 -7.63 20.43 -14.88
CA THR A 521 -7.19 20.59 -16.27
C THR A 521 -5.81 21.24 -16.34
N ASP A 522 -5.58 22.28 -15.54
CA ASP A 522 -4.30 22.99 -15.49
C ASP A 522 -3.18 22.10 -14.96
N ARG A 523 -3.44 21.35 -13.87
CA ARG A 523 -2.47 20.36 -13.36
C ARG A 523 -2.16 19.27 -14.36
N ARG A 524 -3.17 18.73 -15.04
CA ARG A 524 -2.97 17.73 -16.10
C ARG A 524 -2.13 18.28 -17.27
N ALA A 525 -2.23 19.57 -17.57
CA ALA A 525 -1.44 20.21 -18.63
C ALA A 525 0.06 20.27 -18.30
N ILE A 526 0.45 20.37 -17.02
CA ILE A 526 1.86 20.31 -16.58
C ILE A 526 2.53 19.00 -17.06
N PHE A 527 1.76 17.92 -17.16
CA PHE A 527 2.22 16.61 -17.60
C PHE A 527 1.92 16.34 -19.09
N ASN A 528 1.76 17.36 -19.94
CA ASN A 528 1.40 17.19 -21.35
C ASN A 528 0.14 16.32 -21.57
N ASN A 529 -0.79 16.31 -20.61
CA ASN A 529 -2.04 15.53 -20.65
C ASN A 529 -1.87 14.01 -20.79
N LYS A 530 -0.69 13.47 -20.46
CA LYS A 530 -0.35 12.04 -20.58
C LYS A 530 0.30 11.51 -19.31
N SER A 531 0.48 10.20 -19.25
CA SER A 531 1.14 9.53 -18.12
C SER A 531 2.67 9.43 -18.31
N TRP A 532 3.38 9.34 -17.19
CA TRP A 532 4.84 9.40 -17.15
C TRP A 532 5.46 8.44 -16.15
N TRP A 533 6.63 7.90 -16.49
CA TRP A 533 7.53 7.39 -15.46
C TRP A 533 8.13 8.58 -14.70
N LEU A 534 8.21 8.48 -13.38
CA LEU A 534 8.74 9.55 -12.52
C LEU A 534 10.23 9.83 -12.80
N ASP A 535 10.94 8.84 -13.32
CA ASP A 535 12.30 8.98 -13.83
C ASP A 535 12.41 10.11 -14.87
N ASP A 536 11.46 10.24 -15.80
CA ASP A 536 11.48 11.28 -16.84
C ASP A 536 11.21 12.67 -16.27
N LEU A 537 10.44 12.74 -15.19
CA LEU A 537 10.04 13.99 -14.55
C LEU A 537 11.13 14.55 -13.62
N THR A 538 12.16 13.76 -13.36
CA THR A 538 13.31 14.13 -12.52
C THR A 538 14.59 14.38 -13.33
N ASN A 539 14.50 14.37 -14.65
CA ASN A 539 15.66 14.51 -15.54
C ASN A 539 15.73 15.90 -16.19
N GLY A 540 16.96 16.40 -16.33
CA GLY A 540 17.28 17.66 -16.98
C GLY A 540 17.62 18.81 -16.01
N GLY A 541 18.27 19.85 -16.54
CA GLY A 541 18.50 21.12 -15.87
C GLY A 541 19.46 21.07 -14.69
N GLU A 542 19.29 22.02 -13.78
CA GLU A 542 20.14 22.16 -12.59
C GLU A 542 20.07 20.94 -11.65
N TYR A 543 18.92 20.27 -11.59
CA TYR A 543 18.70 19.14 -10.69
C TYR A 543 19.10 17.79 -11.31
N SER A 544 19.38 17.73 -12.62
CA SER A 544 19.65 16.47 -13.33
C SER A 544 20.79 15.68 -12.72
N ASP A 545 21.91 16.35 -12.39
CA ASP A 545 23.12 15.67 -11.93
C ASP A 545 22.90 15.03 -10.56
N ALA A 546 22.23 15.75 -9.66
CA ALA A 546 21.85 15.24 -8.34
C ALA A 546 20.79 14.13 -8.45
N ASN A 547 19.74 14.35 -9.25
CA ASN A 547 18.67 13.37 -9.46
C ASN A 547 19.17 12.13 -10.19
N ASN A 548 20.27 12.21 -10.96
CA ASN A 548 20.85 11.07 -11.64
C ASN A 548 21.46 10.04 -10.69
N ALA A 549 21.50 10.28 -9.38
CA ALA A 549 21.79 9.23 -8.40
C ALA A 549 20.63 8.24 -8.20
N TYR A 550 19.41 8.54 -8.67
CA TYR A 550 18.21 7.79 -8.31
C TYR A 550 17.47 7.24 -9.54
N ARG A 551 16.79 6.10 -9.37
CA ARG A 551 15.77 5.56 -10.28
C ARG A 551 14.53 5.21 -9.46
N ILE A 552 13.42 5.87 -9.75
CA ILE A 552 12.18 5.75 -8.98
C ILE A 552 11.45 4.46 -9.39
N ILE A 553 11.27 3.56 -8.44
CA ILE A 553 10.68 2.23 -8.69
C ILE A 553 9.23 2.11 -8.23
N GLU A 554 8.79 2.96 -7.32
CA GLU A 554 7.43 2.99 -6.80
C GLU A 554 7.14 4.36 -6.19
N ALA A 555 6.00 4.96 -6.51
CA ALA A 555 5.46 6.06 -5.72
C ALA A 555 4.43 5.51 -4.74
N GLY A 556 4.67 5.73 -3.45
CA GLY A 556 3.80 5.25 -2.37
C GLY A 556 2.57 6.13 -2.17
N ALA A 557 2.77 7.45 -2.16
CA ALA A 557 1.70 8.41 -1.93
C ALA A 557 1.93 9.74 -2.66
N ILE A 558 0.85 10.49 -2.88
CA ILE A 558 0.86 11.85 -3.42
C ILE A 558 -0.16 12.69 -2.65
N ASN A 559 0.24 13.90 -2.24
CA ASN A 559 -0.66 14.87 -1.61
C ASN A 559 -1.26 15.85 -2.64
N ASP A 560 -2.18 16.70 -2.21
CA ASP A 560 -2.84 17.68 -3.10
C ASP A 560 -1.85 18.72 -3.64
N ALA A 561 -0.83 19.09 -2.87
CA ALA A 561 0.23 19.99 -3.31
C ALA A 561 1.12 19.40 -4.43
N GLY A 562 1.00 18.09 -4.71
CA GLY A 562 1.77 17.38 -5.74
C GLY A 562 3.11 16.82 -5.27
N VAL A 563 3.40 16.84 -3.96
CA VAL A 563 4.58 16.18 -3.39
C VAL A 563 4.33 14.67 -3.35
N ILE A 564 5.33 13.89 -3.76
CA ILE A 564 5.24 12.43 -3.84
C ILE A 564 6.23 11.79 -2.88
N SER A 565 5.76 10.91 -2.01
CA SER A 565 6.62 9.97 -1.27
C SER A 565 6.84 8.72 -2.11
N ALA A 566 8.10 8.33 -2.30
CA ALA A 566 8.48 7.30 -3.24
C ALA A 566 9.65 6.45 -2.73
N THR A 567 9.84 5.32 -3.41
CA THR A 567 11.00 4.45 -3.25
C THR A 567 11.86 4.52 -4.51
N ALA A 568 13.17 4.66 -4.31
CA ALA A 568 14.14 4.70 -5.38
C ALA A 568 15.27 3.70 -5.17
N ILE A 569 15.89 3.32 -6.28
CA ILE A 569 17.21 2.69 -6.30
C ILE A 569 18.25 3.80 -6.44
N LYS A 570 19.22 3.82 -5.53
CA LYS A 570 20.31 4.79 -5.47
C LYS A 570 21.62 4.18 -5.92
N CYS A 571 22.30 4.88 -6.81
CA CYS A 571 23.71 4.68 -7.15
C CYS A 571 24.56 5.78 -6.51
N VAL A 572 25.42 5.41 -5.56
CA VAL A 572 26.29 6.37 -4.86
C VAL A 572 27.27 6.99 -5.85
N GLY A 573 27.20 8.32 -6.01
CA GLY A 573 28.03 9.05 -6.98
C GLY A 573 27.38 9.22 -8.36
N GLY A 574 26.17 8.72 -8.58
CA GLY A 574 25.43 8.87 -9.84
C GLY A 574 25.55 7.67 -10.77
N TYR A 575 24.50 7.42 -11.54
CA TYR A 575 24.54 6.46 -12.64
C TYR A 575 25.43 6.95 -13.79
N ASP A 576 26.01 6.03 -14.56
CA ASP A 576 26.98 6.32 -15.63
C ASP A 576 26.42 7.27 -16.71
N THR A 577 25.11 7.23 -16.92
CA THR A 577 24.33 8.05 -17.86
C THR A 577 22.96 8.39 -17.24
N THR A 578 22.24 9.35 -17.84
CA THR A 578 20.87 9.67 -17.44
C THR A 578 19.83 8.66 -17.92
N ALA A 579 20.21 7.65 -18.71
CA ALA A 579 19.27 6.68 -19.27
C ALA A 579 18.57 5.85 -18.18
N HIS A 580 17.37 5.34 -18.49
CA HIS A 580 16.60 4.50 -17.56
C HIS A 580 17.32 3.22 -17.14
N ASN A 581 18.16 2.68 -18.04
CA ASN A 581 18.84 1.39 -17.89
C ASN A 581 20.34 1.56 -17.66
N SER A 582 20.77 2.74 -17.24
CA SER A 582 22.17 3.03 -17.00
C SER A 582 22.77 2.12 -15.92
N TYR A 583 24.06 1.84 -16.01
CA TYR A 583 24.78 1.07 -15.00
C TYR A 583 25.20 1.97 -13.83
N CYS A 584 25.35 1.35 -12.65
CA CYS A 584 25.94 1.99 -11.48
C CYS A 584 27.45 1.68 -11.43
N GLY A 585 28.29 2.68 -11.66
CA GLY A 585 29.75 2.55 -11.66
C GLY A 585 30.27 1.46 -12.59
N GLY A 586 29.83 1.46 -13.85
CA GLY A 586 30.17 0.43 -14.84
C GLY A 586 29.64 -0.97 -14.51
N GLY A 587 28.62 -1.07 -13.64
CA GLY A 587 28.03 -2.33 -13.19
C GLY A 587 28.81 -3.02 -12.07
N THR A 588 29.77 -2.30 -11.46
CA THR A 588 30.61 -2.83 -10.36
C THR A 588 30.17 -2.35 -8.99
N GLN A 589 29.38 -1.28 -8.92
CA GLN A 589 28.89 -0.72 -7.67
C GLN A 589 27.54 -1.33 -7.28
N THR A 590 27.31 -1.42 -5.98
CA THR A 590 26.06 -1.94 -5.42
C THR A 590 25.06 -0.81 -5.28
N GLU A 591 23.87 -1.04 -5.81
CA GLU A 591 22.74 -0.14 -5.65
C GLU A 591 22.05 -0.31 -4.29
N GLN A 592 21.40 0.75 -3.80
CA GLN A 592 20.71 0.78 -2.51
C GLN A 592 19.24 1.13 -2.67
N VAL A 593 18.37 0.56 -1.85
CA VAL A 593 16.93 0.91 -1.81
C VAL A 593 16.74 2.01 -0.80
N VAL A 594 16.26 3.17 -1.25
CA VAL A 594 16.11 4.36 -0.42
C VAL A 594 14.72 4.96 -0.54
N ALA A 595 14.25 5.53 0.57
CA ALA A 595 13.05 6.36 0.59
C ALA A 595 13.41 7.77 0.09
N VAL A 596 12.58 8.33 -0.79
CA VAL A 596 12.78 9.66 -1.35
C VAL A 596 11.47 10.44 -1.42
N THR A 597 11.58 11.75 -1.34
CA THR A 597 10.50 12.70 -1.57
C THR A 597 10.76 13.42 -2.88
N LEU A 598 9.79 13.38 -3.79
CA LEU A 598 9.81 14.17 -5.03
C LEU A 598 9.00 15.45 -4.78
N ILE A 599 9.69 16.59 -4.83
CA ILE A 599 9.08 17.89 -4.58
C ILE A 599 8.96 18.63 -5.92
N PRO A 600 7.75 19.09 -6.30
CA PRO A 600 7.56 19.91 -7.50
C PRO A 600 8.47 21.14 -7.51
N ILE A 601 8.97 21.49 -8.70
CA ILE A 601 9.73 22.72 -8.91
C ILE A 601 8.76 23.82 -9.31
N ALA A 602 8.64 24.87 -8.48
CA ALA A 602 7.77 26.00 -8.76
C ALA A 602 8.11 26.65 -10.11
N GLY A 603 7.08 26.91 -10.92
CA GLY A 603 7.20 27.45 -12.28
C GLY A 603 7.57 26.41 -13.35
N ALA A 604 7.82 25.15 -12.97
CA ALA A 604 8.08 24.10 -13.96
C ALA A 604 6.78 23.75 -14.70
N THR A 605 6.89 23.56 -16.01
CA THR A 605 5.75 23.28 -16.88
C THR A 605 6.07 22.05 -17.73
N SER A 606 5.16 21.68 -18.62
CA SER A 606 5.40 20.55 -19.52
C SER A 606 6.59 20.73 -20.47
N ALA A 607 7.06 21.97 -20.67
CA ALA A 607 8.29 22.28 -21.39
C ALA A 607 9.58 21.93 -20.61
N SER A 608 9.47 21.72 -19.30
CA SER A 608 10.58 21.33 -18.42
C SER A 608 10.87 19.82 -18.41
N ILE A 609 9.97 19.02 -19.00
CA ILE A 609 10.09 17.56 -19.06
C ILE A 609 11.17 17.18 -20.08
N VAL A 610 12.15 16.39 -19.64
CA VAL A 610 13.20 15.83 -20.48
C VAL A 610 13.20 14.31 -20.31
N GLU A 611 12.62 13.60 -21.27
CA GLU A 611 12.59 12.13 -21.26
C GLU A 611 14.00 11.55 -21.19
N ARG A 612 14.20 10.51 -20.39
CA ARG A 612 15.47 9.78 -20.35
C ARG A 612 15.55 8.86 -21.56
N SER A 613 16.76 8.68 -22.08
CA SER A 613 16.98 7.67 -23.11
C SER A 613 16.87 6.26 -22.53
N SER A 614 16.72 5.28 -23.42
CA SER A 614 16.98 3.88 -23.10
C SER A 614 18.32 3.47 -23.69
N ASP A 615 19.30 3.14 -22.85
CA ASP A 615 20.55 2.58 -23.33
C ASP A 615 20.31 1.15 -23.86
N ILE A 616 20.77 0.89 -25.08
CA ILE A 616 20.93 -0.47 -25.60
C ILE A 616 22.33 -0.90 -25.19
N ALA A 617 22.48 -1.54 -24.03
CA ALA A 617 23.78 -2.04 -23.61
C ALA A 617 24.37 -2.97 -24.69
N PRO A 618 25.62 -2.78 -25.14
CA PRO A 618 26.26 -3.71 -26.06
C PRO A 618 26.46 -5.04 -25.32
N VAL A 619 25.81 -6.09 -25.81
CA VAL A 619 26.00 -7.45 -25.30
C VAL A 619 27.34 -7.97 -25.81
N GLU A 620 28.45 -7.60 -25.17
CA GLU A 620 29.71 -8.35 -25.32
C GLU A 620 29.65 -9.59 -24.43
N ARG A 621 29.28 -10.73 -25.03
CA ARG A 621 29.48 -12.04 -24.41
C ARG A 621 30.97 -12.40 -24.48
N GLN A 622 31.72 -12.12 -23.42
CA GLN A 622 32.92 -12.89 -23.12
C GLN A 622 32.48 -14.15 -22.35
N GLY A 623 32.76 -15.30 -22.94
CA GLY A 623 32.28 -16.59 -22.45
C GLY A 623 32.85 -17.02 -21.10
N ALA A 624 32.08 -17.92 -20.46
CA ALA A 624 32.47 -18.77 -19.34
C ALA A 624 32.86 -18.09 -18.02
N GLY A 625 31.84 -17.76 -17.23
CA GLY A 625 31.93 -17.53 -15.79
C GLY A 625 30.52 -17.41 -15.22
N LEU A 626 30.20 -18.15 -14.16
CA LEU A 626 28.89 -18.27 -13.51
C LEU A 626 28.35 -16.95 -12.90
N GLY A 627 28.09 -15.92 -13.71
CA GLY A 627 27.79 -14.55 -13.21
C GLY A 627 26.73 -13.75 -13.98
N ALA A 628 25.93 -14.35 -14.86
CA ALA A 628 25.01 -13.63 -15.76
C ALA A 628 23.50 -13.88 -15.50
N TRP A 629 23.08 -13.93 -14.22
CA TRP A 629 21.66 -14.07 -13.81
C TRP A 629 21.13 -12.88 -12.98
N LEU A 630 21.79 -11.73 -13.01
CA LEU A 630 21.50 -10.61 -12.07
C LEU A 630 20.52 -9.53 -12.55
N ILE A 631 19.73 -9.71 -13.61
CA ILE A 631 18.73 -8.68 -14.03
C ILE A 631 17.35 -9.31 -14.21
N GLY A 632 16.81 -9.80 -13.11
CA GLY A 632 15.47 -10.38 -13.03
C GLY A 632 15.02 -10.68 -11.61
N ILE A 633 15.50 -9.91 -10.62
CA ILE A 633 15.09 -10.07 -9.24
C ILE A 633 14.89 -8.70 -8.57
N PHE A 634 13.63 -8.42 -8.22
CA PHE A 634 13.27 -7.60 -7.07
C PHE A 634 12.55 -8.58 -6.12
N GLY A 635 13.21 -9.35 -5.23
CA GLY A 635 13.92 -8.89 -4.04
C GLY A 635 15.36 -8.44 -4.24
N ILE A 636 15.70 -7.28 -3.68
CA ILE A 636 16.95 -6.60 -3.98
C ILE A 636 18.07 -7.26 -3.17
N TYR A 637 18.81 -8.12 -3.86
CA TYR A 637 19.95 -8.85 -3.32
C TYR A 637 21.17 -7.92 -3.20
N ILE A 638 21.58 -7.61 -1.96
CA ILE A 638 22.93 -7.13 -1.64
C ILE A 638 23.76 -8.33 -1.14
N PHE A 639 24.69 -8.81 -1.95
CA PHE A 639 25.81 -9.64 -1.48
C PHE A 639 26.88 -8.72 -0.84
N ARG A 640 26.98 -8.69 0.49
CA ARG A 640 28.21 -8.21 1.15
C ARG A 640 29.18 -9.38 1.30
N LYS A 641 30.25 -9.40 0.49
CA LYS A 641 31.47 -10.10 0.90
C LYS A 641 32.09 -9.33 2.07
N ARG A 642 32.19 -9.96 3.25
CA ARG A 642 33.16 -9.56 4.27
C ARG A 642 34.45 -10.36 4.04
N HIS A 643 35.58 -9.68 4.17
CA HIS A 643 36.88 -10.29 4.43
C HIS A 643 36.86 -11.02 5.78
#